data_AF-A0A9Y3R538-F1
#
_entry.id   AF-A0A9Y3R538-F1
#
_cell.length_a   1.000
_cell.length_b   1.000
_cell.length_c   1.000
_cell.angle_alpha   90.00
_cell.angle_beta   90.00
_cell.angle_gamma   90.00
#
_symmetry.space_group_name_H-M   'P 1'
#
loop_
_entity.id
_entity.type
_entity.pdbx_description
1 polymer ?
#
loop_
_entity_poly.entity_id
_entity_poly.type
_entity_poly.pdbx_seq_one_letter_code
_entity_poly.pdbx_strand_id
1 'polypeptide(L)'
;MSRRTPKDKQFYMLMMMFCLVFPNVLVFLKSLWRCSFKSFVPPKMKIMAFICLIEVLVSLGTSVLVLVVMPQFDVLTNLFISGGVCIVSAIMQIIFRLQRDNWKIVFPICSLILTSIGYCMLGIDYYVRVTSYVDRQGSDCYIYVALGIFSSLLVSLCWWENSLQATNRMQDTLSQLDGFRDFVFVISSILRILVIGAVYLIYHKLIAKTIIWDNFILRDGELLKTGLVLFFLQAFCSAACHWFGVVACKIHSVRMSFALPLCCTGPAMLLLGIVLFFTLGWKLDNGTKAESIIEFCDKLLYLNSKNTSAVLLELTRSMCRTSLNSHYFQWPFAMLALEGVCMWSGLVTCTYYVWKIKVQRIERTSQLFVRRLYESAFIDLSLLLNTKMKVPKAKTQESHDEMQKCVIYLCATMWHETYDEMLKILTSMFRLDRYRGDPKEDHKDCFDFECHILMDDAFMTDDDTNKRLVNSYVNDLIHVVIEVYRVFTNKEPDDVSIIETPYGGRLMFVLPEGNMLYVHLKDKLLIRNKKRWSQIMYMYYLLGWKGYIVKNPSKIPQLNNFSRASLVSLDSETFVLPQYDNDNKRKFISDDNTYILALDGDTDFHPKAVILLVDRLRMYDNVGAACGRIHPTGMGPL
;
A
#
# COMPACT_ATOMS: atom_id res chain seq x y z
N MET A 1 10.03 8.55 43.83
CA MET A 1 9.32 9.82 43.61
C MET A 1 10.06 10.47 42.47
N SER A 2 9.44 10.61 41.29
CA SER A 2 9.98 11.52 40.27
C SER A 2 10.18 12.88 40.95
N ARG A 3 11.40 13.44 40.84
CA ARG A 3 11.78 14.72 41.46
C ARG A 3 11.08 15.91 40.81
N ARG A 4 10.35 15.67 39.72
CA ARG A 4 9.47 16.66 39.10
C ARG A 4 8.44 17.17 40.09
N THR A 5 8.26 18.48 40.07
CA THR A 5 7.25 19.13 40.90
C THR A 5 5.87 18.59 40.53
N PRO A 6 4.88 18.63 41.43
CA PRO A 6 3.51 18.28 41.06
C PRO A 6 3.00 19.09 39.86
N LYS A 7 3.50 20.33 39.66
CA LYS A 7 3.19 21.16 38.48
C LYS A 7 3.68 20.52 37.19
N ASP A 8 4.94 20.08 37.17
CA ASP A 8 5.56 19.45 36.01
C ASP A 8 4.79 18.18 35.61
N LYS A 9 4.47 17.32 36.60
CA LYS A 9 3.73 16.07 36.37
C LYS A 9 2.36 16.33 35.75
N GLN A 10 1.64 17.33 36.26
CA GLN A 10 0.36 17.76 35.71
C GLN A 10 0.48 18.22 34.26
N PHE A 11 1.52 18.98 33.92
CA PHE A 11 1.78 19.43 32.55
C PHE A 11 2.12 18.28 31.59
N TYR A 12 3.00 17.37 31.97
CA TYR A 12 3.35 16.23 31.11
C TYR A 12 2.18 15.27 30.88
N MET A 13 1.30 15.08 31.89
CA MET A 13 0.06 14.32 31.70
C MET A 13 -0.91 15.00 30.74
N LEU A 14 -1.01 16.33 30.79
CA LEU A 14 -1.78 17.09 29.81
C LEU A 14 -1.19 16.93 28.39
N MET A 15 0.14 16.97 28.24
CA MET A 15 0.79 16.73 26.95
C MET A 15 0.52 15.31 26.42
N MET A 16 0.54 14.29 27.29
CA MET A 16 0.16 12.91 26.90
C MET A 16 -1.29 12.84 26.43
N MET A 17 -2.22 13.53 27.09
CA MET A 17 -3.61 13.62 26.62
C MET A 17 -3.68 14.26 25.23
N PHE A 18 -2.94 15.35 24.99
CA PHE A 18 -2.89 15.98 23.67
C PHE A 18 -2.31 15.05 22.60
N CYS A 19 -1.30 14.23 22.91
CA CYS A 19 -0.78 13.23 21.97
C CYS A 19 -1.87 12.23 21.51
N LEU A 20 -2.80 11.85 22.41
CA LEU A 20 -3.91 10.96 22.08
C LEU A 20 -5.05 11.66 21.31
N VAL A 21 -5.33 12.92 21.66
CA VAL A 21 -6.43 13.71 21.07
C VAL A 21 -6.08 14.24 19.68
N PHE A 22 -4.85 14.71 19.48
CA PHE A 22 -4.46 15.46 18.28
C PHE A 22 -4.68 14.68 16.96
N PRO A 23 -4.31 13.39 16.85
CA PRO A 23 -4.59 12.62 15.64
C PRO A 23 -6.08 12.54 15.32
N ASN A 24 -6.94 12.39 16.33
CA ASN A 24 -8.40 12.34 16.17
C ASN A 24 -8.96 13.68 15.66
N VAL A 25 -8.38 14.81 16.08
CA VAL A 25 -8.73 16.14 15.53
C VAL A 25 -8.38 16.23 14.05
N LEU A 26 -7.21 15.72 13.63
CA LEU A 26 -6.84 15.70 12.21
C LEU A 26 -7.78 14.82 11.37
N VAL A 27 -8.21 13.68 11.92
CA VAL A 27 -9.22 12.81 11.26
C VAL A 27 -10.53 13.55 11.09
N PHE A 28 -11.00 14.19 12.16
CA PHE A 28 -12.22 14.97 12.14
C PHE A 28 -12.16 16.05 11.06
N LEU A 29 -11.11 16.88 11.02
CA LEU A 29 -10.96 17.94 10.02
C LEU A 29 -10.95 17.39 8.58
N LYS A 30 -10.17 16.34 8.32
CA LYS A 30 -10.07 15.72 6.99
C LYS A 30 -11.38 15.07 6.55
N SER A 31 -12.09 14.43 7.46
CA SER A 31 -13.33 13.72 7.16
C SER A 31 -14.49 14.69 7.01
N LEU A 32 -14.53 15.75 7.83
CA LEU A 32 -15.45 16.87 7.69
C LEU A 32 -15.30 17.53 6.33
N TRP A 33 -14.07 17.87 5.93
CA TRP A 33 -13.79 18.42 4.60
C TRP A 33 -14.35 17.52 3.49
N ARG A 34 -14.12 16.20 3.56
CA ARG A 34 -14.63 15.26 2.55
C ARG A 34 -16.15 15.17 2.55
N CYS A 35 -16.79 15.15 3.71
CA CYS A 35 -18.25 15.15 3.81
C CYS A 35 -18.88 16.43 3.27
N SER A 36 -18.23 17.58 3.42
CA SER A 36 -18.74 18.87 2.92
C SER A 36 -18.67 18.99 1.39
N PHE A 37 -17.67 18.38 0.75
CA PHE A 37 -17.42 18.56 -0.70
C PHE A 37 -17.73 17.33 -1.58
N LYS A 38 -18.02 16.16 -1.00
CA LYS A 38 -18.35 14.93 -1.73
C LYS A 38 -19.79 14.50 -1.48
N SER A 39 -20.36 13.67 -2.36
CA SER A 39 -21.70 13.12 -2.19
C SER A 39 -21.85 12.39 -0.84
N PHE A 40 -22.81 12.87 -0.04
CA PHE A 40 -23.16 12.29 1.25
C PHE A 40 -24.15 11.14 1.06
N VAL A 41 -23.83 9.98 1.65
CA VAL A 41 -24.74 8.83 1.72
C VAL A 41 -25.18 8.66 3.17
N PRO A 42 -26.49 8.63 3.47
CA PRO A 42 -26.96 8.50 4.85
C PRO A 42 -26.57 7.12 5.42
N PRO A 43 -26.04 7.07 6.66
CA PRO A 43 -25.60 5.82 7.28
C PRO A 43 -26.79 4.99 7.76
N LYS A 44 -26.64 3.66 7.71
CA LYS A 44 -27.56 2.75 8.40
C LYS A 44 -27.32 2.82 9.92
N MET A 45 -28.34 3.19 10.68
CA MET A 45 -28.22 3.44 12.13
C MET A 45 -27.68 2.24 12.93
N LYS A 46 -28.05 1.00 12.56
CA LYS A 46 -27.55 -0.22 13.23
C LYS A 46 -26.04 -0.39 13.10
N ILE A 47 -25.50 -0.17 11.88
CA ILE A 47 -24.07 -0.31 11.59
C ILE A 47 -23.30 0.83 12.28
N MET A 48 -23.83 2.05 12.22
CA MET A 48 -23.26 3.21 12.90
C MET A 48 -23.16 2.99 14.41
N ALA A 49 -24.23 2.52 15.05
CA ALA A 49 -24.26 2.25 16.49
C ALA A 49 -23.23 1.20 16.91
N PHE A 50 -23.10 0.12 16.14
CA PHE A 50 -22.10 -0.92 16.38
C PHE A 50 -20.67 -0.39 16.32
N ILE A 51 -20.35 0.42 15.29
CA ILE A 51 -19.02 1.03 15.15
C ILE A 51 -18.77 2.01 16.30
N CYS A 52 -19.73 2.87 16.62
CA CYS A 52 -19.60 3.82 17.73
C CYS A 52 -19.32 3.10 19.06
N LEU A 53 -19.99 1.98 19.33
CA LEU A 53 -19.75 1.17 20.53
C LEU A 53 -18.31 0.67 20.60
N ILE A 54 -17.78 0.11 19.51
CA ILE A 54 -16.39 -0.36 19.45
C ILE A 54 -15.43 0.82 19.67
N GLU A 55 -15.69 1.96 19.05
CA GLU A 55 -14.83 3.14 19.17
C GLU A 55 -14.82 3.74 20.59
N VAL A 56 -15.94 3.67 21.33
CA VAL A 56 -15.99 4.00 22.76
C VAL A 56 -15.13 3.04 23.56
N LEU A 57 -15.27 1.73 23.34
CA LEU A 57 -14.50 0.71 24.07
C LEU A 57 -12.99 0.86 23.81
N VAL A 58 -12.58 1.07 22.56
CA VAL A 58 -11.18 1.28 22.18
C VAL A 58 -10.64 2.60 22.76
N SER A 59 -11.40 3.69 22.71
CA SER A 59 -10.97 4.97 23.32
C SER A 59 -10.89 4.91 24.84
N LEU A 60 -11.78 4.17 25.49
CA LEU A 60 -11.71 3.89 26.92
C LEU A 60 -10.46 3.07 27.25
N GLY A 61 -10.20 1.98 26.52
CA GLY A 61 -8.99 1.17 26.70
C GLY A 61 -7.69 1.97 26.51
N THR A 62 -7.59 2.76 25.45
CA THR A 62 -6.38 3.56 25.17
C THR A 62 -6.15 4.65 26.20
N SER A 63 -7.19 5.38 26.59
CA SER A 63 -7.10 6.44 27.59
C SER A 63 -6.76 5.90 28.98
N VAL A 64 -7.38 4.79 29.41
CA VAL A 64 -7.05 4.15 30.69
C VAL A 64 -5.64 3.58 30.68
N LEU A 65 -5.23 2.87 29.62
CA LEU A 65 -3.89 2.31 29.53
C LEU A 65 -2.81 3.40 29.59
N VAL A 66 -2.94 4.47 28.80
CA VAL A 66 -1.89 5.49 28.65
C VAL A 66 -1.91 6.54 29.76
N LEU A 67 -3.10 6.99 30.21
CA LEU A 67 -3.20 8.09 31.18
C LEU A 67 -3.27 7.61 32.64
N VAL A 68 -3.72 6.38 32.89
CA VAL A 68 -3.91 5.84 34.25
C VAL A 68 -2.87 4.79 34.58
N VAL A 69 -2.68 3.79 33.71
CA VAL A 69 -1.84 2.62 33.99
C VAL A 69 -0.36 2.89 33.74
N MET A 70 0.00 3.32 32.52
CA MET A 70 1.39 3.51 32.12
C MET A 70 2.21 4.44 33.05
N PRO A 71 1.64 5.53 33.61
CA PRO A 71 2.37 6.37 34.56
C PRO A 71 2.79 5.69 35.86
N GLN A 72 2.13 4.59 36.24
CA GLN A 72 2.42 3.85 37.46
C GLN A 72 3.51 2.79 37.26
N PHE A 73 3.64 2.31 36.02
CA PHE A 73 4.58 1.28 35.63
C PHE A 73 5.96 1.85 35.25
N ASP A 74 6.96 0.99 35.37
CA ASP A 74 8.31 1.31 34.91
C ASP A 74 8.38 1.28 33.38
N VAL A 75 9.39 1.96 32.81
CA VAL A 75 9.56 2.11 31.35
C VAL A 75 9.63 0.75 30.62
N LEU A 76 10.26 -0.26 31.23
CA LEU A 76 10.38 -1.61 30.66
C LEU A 76 9.02 -2.33 30.62
N THR A 77 8.25 -2.31 31.70
CA THR A 77 6.90 -2.89 31.74
C THR A 77 5.98 -2.19 30.72
N ASN A 78 6.08 -0.86 30.60
CA ASN A 78 5.33 -0.10 29.59
C ASN A 78 5.70 -0.47 28.15
N LEU A 79 6.96 -0.80 27.90
CA LEU A 79 7.40 -1.31 26.60
C LEU A 79 6.78 -2.69 26.32
N PHE A 80 6.78 -3.59 27.30
CA PHE A 80 6.32 -4.98 27.11
C PHE A 80 4.81 -5.15 27.05
N ILE A 81 4.04 -4.41 27.87
CA ILE A 81 2.57 -4.48 27.87
C ILE A 81 1.98 -4.09 26.50
N SER A 82 2.69 -3.26 25.73
CA SER A 82 2.29 -2.89 24.37
C SER A 82 2.16 -4.10 23.44
N GLY A 83 3.02 -5.12 23.58
CA GLY A 83 2.97 -6.35 22.79
C GLY A 83 1.69 -7.17 23.02
N GLY A 84 1.07 -7.05 24.19
CA GLY A 84 -0.15 -7.77 24.55
C GLY A 84 -1.42 -7.30 23.81
N VAL A 85 -1.36 -6.16 23.13
CA VAL A 85 -2.51 -5.55 22.42
C VAL A 85 -2.91 -6.36 21.17
N CYS A 86 -2.18 -7.42 20.79
CA CYS A 86 -2.54 -8.28 19.67
C CYS A 86 -3.50 -9.45 20.00
N ILE A 87 -3.91 -9.61 21.27
CA ILE A 87 -4.63 -10.80 21.75
C ILE A 87 -5.99 -11.05 21.05
N VAL A 88 -6.86 -10.04 20.91
CA VAL A 88 -8.14 -10.23 20.20
C VAL A 88 -7.92 -10.51 18.72
N SER A 89 -6.91 -9.90 18.09
CA SER A 89 -6.56 -10.20 16.70
C SER A 89 -6.15 -11.67 16.55
N ALA A 90 -5.35 -12.21 17.48
CA ALA A 90 -4.98 -13.63 17.48
C ALA A 90 -6.21 -14.55 17.65
N ILE A 91 -7.09 -14.23 18.60
CA ILE A 91 -8.36 -14.98 18.82
C ILE A 91 -9.22 -14.99 17.56
N MET A 92 -9.42 -13.82 16.94
CA MET A 92 -10.22 -13.71 15.71
C MET A 92 -9.61 -14.48 14.54
N GLN A 93 -8.27 -14.49 14.40
CA GLN A 93 -7.58 -15.30 13.40
C GLN A 93 -7.83 -16.81 13.58
N ILE A 94 -7.90 -17.29 14.82
CA ILE A 94 -8.18 -18.69 15.15
C ILE A 94 -9.64 -19.03 14.87
N ILE A 95 -10.58 -18.24 15.39
CA ILE A 95 -12.02 -18.47 15.26
C ILE A 95 -12.44 -18.52 13.79
N PHE A 96 -11.96 -17.57 12.99
CA PHE A 96 -12.33 -17.48 11.57
C PHE A 96 -11.44 -18.30 10.63
N ARG A 97 -10.45 -19.03 11.15
CA ARG A 97 -9.47 -19.80 10.36
C ARG A 97 -8.95 -19.01 9.16
N LEU A 98 -8.45 -17.80 9.41
CA LEU A 98 -8.11 -16.83 8.37
C LEU A 98 -6.88 -17.20 7.53
N GLN A 99 -6.09 -18.17 8.01
CA GLN A 99 -4.90 -18.64 7.34
C GLN A 99 -5.26 -19.51 6.14
N ARG A 100 -4.60 -19.26 5.00
CA ARG A 100 -4.85 -19.99 3.74
C ARG A 100 -4.53 -21.48 3.85
N ASP A 101 -3.49 -21.82 4.61
CA ASP A 101 -3.07 -23.21 4.83
C ASP A 101 -3.36 -23.62 6.27
N ASN A 102 -3.95 -24.79 6.47
CA ASN A 102 -4.39 -25.27 7.78
C ASN A 102 -3.26 -25.29 8.84
N TRP A 103 -2.03 -25.62 8.44
CA TRP A 103 -0.86 -25.63 9.34
C TRP A 103 -0.44 -24.24 9.83
N LYS A 104 -0.75 -23.17 9.08
CA LYS A 104 -0.37 -21.80 9.47
C LYS A 104 -1.22 -21.25 10.62
N ILE A 105 -2.29 -21.96 11.02
CA ILE A 105 -3.05 -21.62 12.24
C ILE A 105 -2.21 -21.75 13.52
N VAL A 106 -1.07 -22.46 13.46
CA VAL A 106 -0.11 -22.58 14.56
C VAL A 106 0.44 -21.21 14.98
N PHE A 107 0.63 -20.26 14.06
CA PHE A 107 1.16 -18.93 14.37
C PHE A 107 0.26 -18.10 15.30
N PRO A 108 -1.05 -17.88 15.00
CA PRO A 108 -1.94 -17.18 15.93
C PRO A 108 -2.21 -17.96 17.22
N ILE A 109 -2.18 -19.31 17.20
CA ILE A 109 -2.26 -20.12 18.43
C ILE A 109 -1.04 -19.87 19.32
N CYS A 110 0.15 -19.90 18.73
CA CYS A 110 1.40 -19.58 19.43
C CYS A 110 1.36 -18.17 20.01
N SER A 111 0.85 -17.20 19.25
CA SER A 111 0.64 -15.82 19.71
C SER A 111 -0.27 -15.74 20.93
N LEU A 112 -1.42 -16.43 20.90
CA LEU A 112 -2.37 -16.45 22.02
C LEU A 112 -1.74 -17.05 23.29
N ILE A 113 -1.00 -18.16 23.14
CA ILE A 113 -0.30 -18.80 24.25
C ILE A 113 0.77 -17.88 24.83
N LEU A 114 1.64 -17.31 23.98
CA LEU A 114 2.75 -16.45 24.41
C LEU A 114 2.27 -15.16 25.08
N THR A 115 1.22 -14.53 24.54
CA THR A 115 0.63 -13.32 25.16
C THR A 115 -0.07 -13.65 26.48
N SER A 116 -0.76 -14.79 26.58
CA SER A 116 -1.37 -15.24 27.83
C SER A 116 -0.32 -15.53 28.90
N ILE A 117 0.78 -16.20 28.53
CA ILE A 117 1.93 -16.42 29.41
C ILE A 117 2.50 -15.07 29.85
N GLY A 118 2.72 -14.13 28.92
CA GLY A 118 3.21 -12.79 29.23
C GLY A 118 2.33 -12.08 30.27
N TYR A 119 1.01 -12.10 30.15
CA TYR A 119 0.11 -11.49 31.14
C TYR A 119 0.16 -12.18 32.50
N CYS A 120 0.25 -13.51 32.53
CA CYS A 120 0.46 -14.25 33.78
C CYS A 120 1.80 -13.87 34.42
N MET A 121 2.87 -13.76 33.64
CA MET A 121 4.18 -13.37 34.12
C MET A 121 4.21 -11.94 34.65
N LEU A 122 3.52 -11.00 34.01
CA LEU A 122 3.33 -9.64 34.52
C LEU A 122 2.69 -9.65 35.92
N GLY A 123 1.64 -10.45 36.11
CA GLY A 123 0.98 -10.60 37.41
C GLY A 123 1.91 -11.19 38.47
N ILE A 124 2.67 -12.23 38.13
CA ILE A 124 3.63 -12.89 39.03
C ILE A 124 4.80 -11.95 39.35
N ASP A 125 5.32 -11.21 38.37
CA ASP A 125 6.42 -10.26 38.55
C ASP A 125 6.04 -9.20 39.58
N TYR A 126 4.88 -8.56 39.43
CA TYR A 126 4.39 -7.61 40.43
C TYR A 126 4.08 -8.26 41.78
N TYR A 127 3.62 -9.51 41.80
CA TYR A 127 3.46 -10.25 43.05
C TYR A 127 4.78 -10.45 43.80
N VAL A 128 5.81 -10.87 43.09
CA VAL A 128 7.16 -11.04 43.64
C VAL A 128 7.71 -9.70 44.11
N ARG A 129 7.53 -8.61 43.37
CA ARG A 129 8.04 -7.29 43.78
C ARG A 129 7.36 -6.76 45.05
N VAL A 130 6.05 -6.98 45.21
CA VAL A 130 5.30 -6.60 46.43
C VAL A 130 5.75 -7.44 47.63
N THR A 131 5.86 -8.76 47.47
CA THR A 131 6.32 -9.67 48.55
C THR A 131 7.79 -9.46 48.93
N SER A 132 8.62 -8.98 48.00
CA SER A 132 10.05 -8.70 48.23
C SER A 132 10.33 -7.30 48.80
N TYR A 133 9.30 -6.57 49.23
CA TYR A 133 9.40 -5.20 49.78
C TYR A 133 10.22 -4.23 48.92
N VAL A 134 10.04 -4.30 47.59
CA VAL A 134 10.65 -3.32 46.68
C VAL A 134 10.06 -1.94 46.94
N ASP A 135 10.94 -0.94 47.06
CA ASP A 135 10.59 0.42 47.47
C ASP A 135 9.43 1.00 46.64
N ARG A 136 8.36 1.47 47.33
CA ARG A 136 7.14 2.08 46.76
C ARG A 136 6.18 1.18 45.97
N GLN A 137 6.09 -0.12 46.24
CA GLN A 137 5.01 -0.97 45.72
C GLN A 137 4.07 -1.44 46.84
N GLY A 138 2.95 -0.73 47.01
CA GLY A 138 1.88 -1.11 47.95
C GLY A 138 0.86 -2.09 47.35
N SER A 139 -0.12 -2.51 48.15
CA SER A 139 -1.21 -3.43 47.75
C SER A 139 -2.03 -2.95 46.54
N ASP A 140 -2.09 -1.64 46.31
CA ASP A 140 -2.87 -1.04 45.22
C ASP A 140 -2.28 -1.31 43.83
N CYS A 141 -1.05 -1.84 43.75
CA CYS A 141 -0.36 -2.09 42.49
C CYS A 141 -1.05 -3.15 41.62
N TYR A 142 -1.70 -4.16 42.24
CA TYR A 142 -2.44 -5.20 41.50
C TYR A 142 -3.64 -4.65 40.74
N ILE A 143 -4.27 -3.59 41.26
CA ILE A 143 -5.40 -2.94 40.59
C ILE A 143 -4.93 -2.37 39.25
N TYR A 144 -3.76 -1.75 39.20
CA TYR A 144 -3.19 -1.21 37.97
C TYR A 144 -2.78 -2.30 36.98
N VAL A 145 -2.29 -3.46 37.45
CA VAL A 145 -2.01 -4.63 36.59
C VAL A 145 -3.30 -5.15 35.97
N ALA A 146 -4.34 -5.39 36.76
CA ALA A 146 -5.63 -5.83 36.25
C ALA A 146 -6.25 -4.81 35.27
N LEU A 147 -6.17 -3.52 35.60
CA LEU A 147 -6.63 -2.43 34.73
C LEU A 147 -5.83 -2.37 33.43
N GLY A 148 -4.51 -2.64 33.49
CA GLY A 148 -3.62 -2.70 32.32
C GLY A 148 -4.00 -3.83 31.36
N ILE A 149 -4.19 -5.04 31.88
CA ILE A 149 -4.62 -6.21 31.09
C ILE A 149 -6.00 -5.99 30.48
N PHE A 150 -6.94 -5.46 31.27
CA PHE A 150 -8.28 -5.14 30.78
C PHE A 150 -8.23 -4.07 29.68
N SER A 151 -7.42 -3.04 29.86
CA SER A 151 -7.29 -1.96 28.90
C SER A 151 -6.63 -2.43 27.60
N SER A 152 -5.57 -3.25 27.66
CA SER A 152 -4.93 -3.80 26.47
C SER A 152 -5.88 -4.72 25.67
N LEU A 153 -6.75 -5.48 26.35
CA LEU A 153 -7.85 -6.23 25.71
C LEU A 153 -8.81 -5.29 24.96
N LEU A 154 -9.23 -4.19 25.58
CA LEU A 154 -10.10 -3.22 24.90
C LEU A 154 -9.42 -2.54 23.70
N VAL A 155 -8.14 -2.17 23.81
CA VAL A 155 -7.40 -1.59 22.68
C VAL A 155 -7.29 -2.59 21.52
N SER A 156 -7.13 -3.88 21.81
CA SER A 156 -7.01 -4.93 20.79
C SER A 156 -8.24 -5.08 19.89
N LEU A 157 -9.41 -4.58 20.32
CA LEU A 157 -10.61 -4.50 19.48
C LEU A 157 -10.42 -3.57 18.28
N CYS A 158 -9.44 -2.66 18.27
CA CYS A 158 -9.25 -1.66 17.21
C CYS A 158 -9.15 -2.27 15.79
N TRP A 159 -8.59 -3.48 15.66
CA TRP A 159 -8.34 -4.15 14.38
C TRP A 159 -9.36 -5.26 14.04
N TRP A 160 -10.52 -5.27 14.69
CA TRP A 160 -11.61 -6.22 14.40
C TRP A 160 -12.01 -6.26 12.91
N GLU A 161 -12.01 -5.10 12.22
CA GLU A 161 -12.34 -4.97 10.79
C GLU A 161 -11.43 -5.82 9.90
N ASN A 162 -10.15 -5.94 10.27
CA ASN A 162 -9.17 -6.67 9.48
C ASN A 162 -9.50 -8.17 9.42
N SER A 163 -9.78 -8.75 10.58
CA SER A 163 -10.13 -10.16 10.69
C SER A 163 -11.44 -10.49 9.98
N LEU A 164 -12.45 -9.61 10.06
CA LEU A 164 -13.75 -9.85 9.40
C LEU A 164 -13.72 -9.64 7.89
N GLN A 165 -12.93 -8.68 7.38
CA GLN A 165 -12.69 -8.53 5.95
C GLN A 165 -12.10 -9.81 5.34
N ALA A 166 -11.22 -10.50 6.06
CA ALA A 166 -10.58 -11.71 5.58
C ALA A 166 -11.52 -12.94 5.51
N THR A 167 -12.66 -12.94 6.22
CA THR A 167 -13.61 -14.08 6.22
C THR A 167 -14.59 -14.05 5.04
N ASN A 168 -14.64 -12.98 4.24
CA ASN A 168 -15.65 -12.72 3.20
C ASN A 168 -17.14 -12.71 3.67
N ARG A 169 -17.45 -13.13 4.90
CA ARG A 169 -18.83 -13.23 5.45
C ARG A 169 -19.55 -11.90 5.64
N MET A 170 -18.81 -10.79 5.75
CA MET A 170 -19.37 -9.44 5.98
C MET A 170 -19.09 -8.46 4.84
N GLN A 171 -18.71 -8.95 3.66
CA GLN A 171 -18.30 -8.10 2.55
C GLN A 171 -19.37 -7.08 2.14
N ASP A 172 -20.66 -7.46 2.21
CA ASP A 172 -21.77 -6.56 1.90
C ASP A 172 -22.00 -5.47 2.96
N THR A 173 -21.73 -5.76 4.23
CA THR A 173 -21.82 -4.78 5.31
C THR A 173 -20.64 -3.80 5.23
N LEU A 174 -19.46 -4.30 4.87
CA LEU A 174 -18.24 -3.52 4.69
C LEU A 174 -18.29 -2.63 3.44
N SER A 175 -18.85 -3.13 2.33
CA SER A 175 -19.04 -2.32 1.11
C SER A 175 -20.05 -1.19 1.33
N GLN A 176 -21.12 -1.45 2.10
CA GLN A 176 -22.04 -0.41 2.56
C GLN A 176 -21.32 0.62 3.44
N LEU A 177 -20.49 0.17 4.39
CA LEU A 177 -19.69 1.04 5.25
C LEU A 177 -18.76 1.96 4.45
N ASP A 178 -18.10 1.44 3.42
CA ASP A 178 -17.22 2.25 2.57
C ASP A 178 -17.96 3.43 1.88
N GLY A 179 -19.26 3.29 1.63
CA GLY A 179 -20.10 4.36 1.07
C GLY A 179 -20.29 5.57 1.99
N PHE A 180 -20.39 5.36 3.31
CA PHE A 180 -20.59 6.44 4.31
C PHE A 180 -19.45 6.56 5.32
N ARG A 181 -18.28 6.01 5.00
CA ARG A 181 -17.12 5.91 5.91
C ARG A 181 -16.57 7.25 6.38
N ASP A 182 -16.59 8.24 5.51
CA ASP A 182 -16.14 9.60 5.85
C ASP A 182 -17.00 10.18 6.99
N PHE A 183 -18.32 9.94 6.96
CA PHE A 183 -19.23 10.39 8.02
C PHE A 183 -19.05 9.61 9.33
N VAL A 184 -18.80 8.30 9.25
CA VAL A 184 -18.46 7.48 10.43
C VAL A 184 -17.24 8.03 11.14
N PHE A 185 -16.21 8.44 10.40
CA PHE A 185 -15.01 9.03 10.99
C PHE A 185 -15.28 10.37 11.66
N VAL A 186 -16.19 11.22 11.14
CA VAL A 186 -16.57 12.47 11.81
C VAL A 186 -17.12 12.20 13.22
N ILE A 187 -18.11 11.29 13.33
CA ILE A 187 -18.74 10.96 14.62
C ILE A 187 -17.76 10.22 15.54
N SER A 188 -17.07 9.22 15.01
CA SER A 188 -16.09 8.42 15.75
C SER A 188 -14.97 9.28 16.34
N SER A 189 -14.43 10.25 15.58
CA SER A 189 -13.38 11.13 16.07
C SER A 189 -13.86 12.04 17.20
N ILE A 190 -15.07 12.62 17.12
CA ILE A 190 -15.64 13.40 18.22
C ILE A 190 -15.79 12.53 19.46
N LEU A 191 -16.33 11.33 19.30
CA LEU A 191 -16.57 10.38 20.39
C LEU A 191 -15.28 10.00 21.10
N ARG A 192 -14.22 9.68 20.35
CA ARG A 192 -12.88 9.39 20.91
C ARG A 192 -12.35 10.57 21.72
N ILE A 193 -12.45 11.80 21.20
CA ILE A 193 -11.98 13.00 21.90
C ILE A 193 -12.74 13.19 23.23
N LEU A 194 -14.07 13.02 23.21
CA LEU A 194 -14.90 13.13 24.40
C LEU A 194 -14.56 12.07 25.45
N VAL A 195 -14.38 10.81 25.06
CA VAL A 195 -14.04 9.72 25.98
C VAL A 195 -12.66 9.93 26.60
N ILE A 196 -11.64 10.28 25.80
CA ILE A 196 -10.29 10.56 26.30
C ILE A 196 -10.32 11.73 27.31
N GLY A 197 -11.02 12.81 26.97
CA GLY A 197 -11.21 13.95 27.86
C GLY A 197 -11.95 13.60 29.15
N ALA A 198 -13.01 12.78 29.05
CA ALA A 198 -13.77 12.32 30.20
C ALA A 198 -12.93 11.48 31.16
N VAL A 199 -12.15 10.52 30.65
CA VAL A 199 -11.26 9.68 31.48
C VAL A 199 -10.19 10.52 32.17
N TYR A 200 -9.55 11.45 31.44
CA TYR A 200 -8.58 12.39 32.02
C TYR A 200 -9.19 13.20 33.17
N LEU A 201 -10.36 13.80 32.95
CA LEU A 201 -11.04 14.62 33.96
C LEU A 201 -11.52 13.78 35.14
N ILE A 202 -12.17 12.65 34.92
CA ILE A 202 -12.69 11.79 35.99
C ILE A 202 -11.54 11.29 36.87
N TYR A 203 -10.48 10.74 36.27
CA TYR A 203 -9.37 10.19 37.04
C TYR A 203 -8.61 11.28 37.81
N HIS A 204 -8.19 12.36 37.15
CA HIS A 204 -7.35 13.37 37.79
C HIS A 204 -8.11 14.36 38.67
N LYS A 205 -9.38 14.64 38.39
CA LYS A 205 -10.22 15.54 39.21
C LYS A 205 -10.85 14.82 40.40
N LEU A 206 -11.42 13.62 40.20
CA LEU A 206 -12.23 12.94 41.21
C LEU A 206 -11.44 11.91 42.02
N ILE A 207 -10.59 11.11 41.36
CA ILE A 207 -9.90 9.98 42.00
C ILE A 207 -8.55 10.44 42.58
N ALA A 208 -7.65 10.91 41.72
CA ALA A 208 -6.29 11.27 42.12
C ALA A 208 -6.17 12.67 42.75
N LYS A 209 -7.18 13.54 42.55
CA LYS A 209 -7.21 14.95 43.00
C LYS A 209 -5.91 15.71 42.70
N THR A 210 -5.33 15.47 41.53
CA THR A 210 -4.01 16.01 41.13
C THR A 210 -4.10 17.34 40.40
N ILE A 211 -5.31 17.78 40.00
CA ILE A 211 -5.50 19.02 39.24
C ILE A 211 -5.51 20.23 40.17
N ILE A 212 -4.47 21.05 40.06
CA ILE A 212 -4.44 22.40 40.62
C ILE A 212 -4.52 23.37 39.45
N TRP A 213 -5.63 24.10 39.31
CA TRP A 213 -5.90 24.94 38.13
C TRP A 213 -4.89 26.08 37.97
N ASP A 214 -4.40 26.64 39.08
CA ASP A 214 -3.41 27.72 39.08
C ASP A 214 -2.06 27.30 38.50
N ASN A 215 -1.76 25.99 38.47
CA ASN A 215 -0.53 25.45 37.91
C ASN A 215 -0.56 25.33 36.37
N PHE A 216 -1.71 25.52 35.72
CA PHE A 216 -1.79 25.56 34.26
C PHE A 216 -1.35 26.91 33.67
N ILE A 217 -1.19 27.95 34.49
CA ILE A 217 -0.59 29.22 34.08
C ILE A 217 0.93 29.02 34.06
N LEU A 218 1.46 28.51 32.94
CA LEU A 218 2.90 28.30 32.77
C LEU A 218 3.63 29.65 32.73
N ARG A 219 4.35 29.97 33.81
CA ARG A 219 5.36 31.05 33.83
C ARG A 219 6.78 30.56 33.56
N ASP A 220 7.03 29.25 33.63
CA ASP A 220 8.36 28.65 33.41
C ASP A 220 8.61 28.29 31.94
N GLY A 221 9.47 29.08 31.28
CA GLY A 221 9.79 28.92 29.86
C GLY A 221 10.51 27.61 29.49
N GLU A 222 11.34 27.06 30.38
CA GLU A 222 12.09 25.82 30.10
C GLU A 222 11.21 24.56 30.04
N LEU A 223 10.23 24.47 30.93
CA LEU A 223 9.31 23.33 30.98
C LEU A 223 8.37 23.32 29.77
N LEU A 224 7.83 24.50 29.41
CA LEU A 224 7.05 24.67 28.20
C LEU A 224 7.86 24.30 26.95
N LYS A 225 9.10 24.81 26.85
CA LYS A 225 9.99 24.53 25.72
C LYS A 225 10.28 23.02 25.60
N THR A 226 10.61 22.36 26.71
CA THR A 226 10.92 20.93 26.71
C THR A 226 9.70 20.08 26.33
N GLY A 227 8.52 20.39 26.88
CA GLY A 227 7.29 19.67 26.55
C GLY A 227 6.86 19.85 25.10
N LEU A 228 6.93 21.08 24.58
CA LEU A 228 6.61 21.36 23.18
C LEU A 228 7.58 20.67 22.22
N VAL A 229 8.89 20.69 22.51
CA VAL A 229 9.89 19.98 21.69
C VAL A 229 9.59 18.48 21.66
N LEU A 230 9.28 17.85 22.80
CA LEU A 230 8.94 16.43 22.85
C LEU A 230 7.63 16.13 22.11
N PHE A 231 6.61 16.98 22.25
CA PHE A 231 5.35 16.83 21.54
C PHE A 231 5.52 16.92 20.02
N PHE A 232 6.22 17.94 19.52
CA PHE A 232 6.47 18.09 18.09
C PHE A 232 7.41 17.01 17.54
N LEU A 233 8.41 16.57 18.31
CA LEU A 233 9.27 15.46 17.94
C LEU A 233 8.47 14.16 17.81
N GLN A 234 7.58 13.87 18.76
CA GLN A 234 6.69 12.70 18.69
C GLN A 234 5.77 12.78 17.47
N ALA A 235 5.17 13.95 17.21
CA ALA A 235 4.31 14.16 16.04
C ALA A 235 5.07 13.96 14.72
N PHE A 236 6.28 14.51 14.63
CA PHE A 236 7.15 14.37 13.45
C PHE A 236 7.58 12.92 13.23
N CYS A 237 8.09 12.23 14.27
CA CYS A 237 8.50 10.83 14.19
C CYS A 237 7.33 9.91 13.82
N SER A 238 6.14 10.17 14.37
CA SER A 238 4.91 9.45 14.04
C SER A 238 4.52 9.63 12.56
N ALA A 239 4.52 10.87 12.07
CA ALA A 239 4.25 11.18 10.67
C ALA A 239 5.29 10.57 9.72
N ALA A 240 6.58 10.63 10.09
CA ALA A 240 7.68 10.05 9.34
C ALA A 240 7.57 8.52 9.26
N CYS A 241 7.29 7.84 10.39
CA CYS A 241 7.08 6.39 10.45
C CYS A 241 5.95 5.96 9.51
N HIS A 242 4.81 6.65 9.53
CA HIS A 242 3.71 6.38 8.62
C HIS A 242 4.09 6.63 7.15
N TRP A 243 4.79 7.73 6.85
CA TRP A 243 5.21 8.06 5.49
C TRP A 243 6.20 7.04 4.92
N PHE A 244 7.25 6.69 5.67
CA PHE A 244 8.20 5.65 5.29
C PHE A 244 7.54 4.29 5.16
N GLY A 245 6.60 3.96 6.05
CA GLY A 245 5.84 2.72 5.94
C GLY A 245 5.05 2.64 4.63
N VAL A 246 4.37 3.73 4.25
CA VAL A 246 3.67 3.85 2.96
C VAL A 246 4.62 3.76 1.78
N VAL A 247 5.77 4.41 1.84
CA VAL A 247 6.79 4.39 0.76
C VAL A 247 7.35 2.98 0.59
N ALA A 248 7.68 2.29 1.67
CA ALA A 248 8.14 0.90 1.64
C ALA A 248 7.13 -0.03 0.95
N CYS A 249 5.83 0.19 1.22
CA CYS A 249 4.75 -0.52 0.53
C CYS A 249 4.68 -0.21 -0.97
N LYS A 250 4.85 1.07 -1.36
CA LYS A 250 4.84 1.49 -2.78
C LYS A 250 6.03 0.97 -3.58
N ILE A 251 7.20 0.80 -2.96
CA ILE A 251 8.42 0.29 -3.61
C ILE A 251 8.44 -1.26 -3.62
N HIS A 252 7.36 -1.93 -3.19
CA HIS A 252 7.29 -3.39 -3.07
C HIS A 252 8.33 -4.01 -2.12
N SER A 253 8.91 -3.21 -1.21
CA SER A 253 9.90 -3.65 -0.22
C SER A 253 9.24 -3.92 1.14
N VAL A 254 8.08 -4.59 1.15
CA VAL A 254 7.26 -4.75 2.36
C VAL A 254 7.96 -5.59 3.44
N ARG A 255 8.75 -6.59 3.06
CA ARG A 255 9.43 -7.45 4.04
C ARG A 255 10.56 -6.71 4.74
N MET A 256 11.49 -6.18 3.96
CA MET A 256 12.74 -5.62 4.48
C MET A 256 12.58 -4.18 4.99
N SER A 257 11.70 -3.38 4.38
CA SER A 257 11.58 -1.95 4.68
C SER A 257 10.31 -1.58 5.45
N PHE A 258 9.39 -2.52 5.66
CA PHE A 258 8.16 -2.29 6.43
C PHE A 258 8.01 -3.27 7.61
N ALA A 259 7.89 -4.58 7.36
CA ALA A 259 7.64 -5.56 8.42
C ALA A 259 8.82 -5.71 9.40
N LEU A 260 10.05 -5.87 8.87
CA LEU A 260 11.24 -6.05 9.69
C LEU A 260 11.51 -4.83 10.62
N PRO A 261 11.58 -3.57 10.13
CA PRO A 261 11.82 -2.43 11.00
C PRO A 261 10.75 -2.28 12.08
N LEU A 262 9.46 -2.50 11.75
CA LEU A 262 8.35 -2.39 12.70
C LEU A 262 8.36 -3.51 13.76
N CYS A 263 8.79 -4.73 13.43
CA CYS A 263 8.94 -5.78 14.45
C CYS A 263 10.19 -5.58 15.32
N CYS A 264 11.20 -4.86 14.82
CA CYS A 264 12.44 -4.57 15.53
C CYS A 264 12.36 -3.33 16.45
N THR A 265 11.27 -2.56 16.45
CA THR A 265 11.09 -1.37 17.29
C THR A 265 11.27 -1.69 18.78
N GLY A 266 10.57 -2.71 19.29
CA GLY A 266 10.67 -3.14 20.68
C GLY A 266 12.09 -3.50 21.11
N PRO A 267 12.76 -4.46 20.44
CA PRO A 267 14.15 -4.80 20.72
C PRO A 267 15.13 -3.63 20.57
N ALA A 268 14.95 -2.78 19.55
CA ALA A 268 15.80 -1.61 19.35
C ALA A 268 15.64 -0.57 20.46
N MET A 269 14.41 -0.33 20.93
CA MET A 269 14.13 0.57 22.06
C MET A 269 14.70 0.02 23.37
N LEU A 270 14.63 -1.29 23.58
CA LEU A 270 15.26 -1.95 24.73
C LEU A 270 16.79 -1.83 24.69
N LEU A 271 17.40 -2.10 23.54
CA LEU A 271 18.85 -1.97 23.36
C LEU A 271 19.30 -0.52 23.55
N LEU A 272 18.58 0.45 23.00
CA LEU A 272 18.83 1.87 23.22
C LEU A 272 18.73 2.22 24.72
N GLY A 273 17.70 1.74 25.41
CA GLY A 273 17.55 1.94 26.85
C GLY A 273 18.74 1.41 27.64
N ILE A 274 19.21 0.20 27.33
CA ILE A 274 20.38 -0.43 27.96
C ILE A 274 21.67 0.35 27.65
N VAL A 275 21.89 0.76 26.40
CA VAL A 275 23.07 1.56 26.02
C VAL A 275 23.07 2.90 26.75
N LEU A 276 21.91 3.57 26.81
CA LEU A 276 21.76 4.83 27.55
C LEU A 276 22.00 4.63 29.06
N PHE A 277 21.53 3.51 29.63
CA PHE A 277 21.79 3.15 31.02
C PHE A 277 23.29 3.03 31.32
N PHE A 278 24.02 2.26 30.51
CA PHE A 278 25.47 2.06 30.70
C PHE A 278 26.31 3.30 30.41
N THR A 279 26.02 4.02 29.32
CA THR A 279 26.76 5.25 28.96
C THR A 279 26.57 6.36 29.97
N LEU A 280 25.34 6.55 30.45
CA LEU A 280 25.05 7.49 31.52
C LEU A 280 25.70 7.01 32.83
N GLY A 281 25.69 5.70 33.08
CA GLY A 281 26.30 5.16 34.28
C GLY A 281 27.80 5.40 34.37
N TRP A 282 28.51 5.20 33.25
CA TRP A 282 29.93 5.56 33.15
C TRP A 282 30.15 7.06 33.40
N LYS A 283 29.31 7.93 32.83
CA LYS A 283 29.47 9.38 33.00
C LYS A 283 29.24 9.86 34.44
N LEU A 284 28.33 9.22 35.19
CA LEU A 284 28.04 9.58 36.59
C LEU A 284 29.03 9.00 37.60
N ASP A 285 29.73 7.91 37.25
CA ASP A 285 30.74 7.29 38.11
C ASP A 285 32.13 7.95 37.96
N ASN A 286 32.25 9.11 37.30
CA ASN A 286 33.53 9.81 37.08
C ASN A 286 34.69 8.91 36.56
N GLY A 287 34.38 7.80 35.91
CA GLY A 287 35.38 6.82 35.43
C GLY A 287 35.88 5.81 36.46
N THR A 288 35.39 5.80 37.71
CA THR A 288 35.48 4.59 38.55
C THR A 288 34.54 3.53 37.99
N LYS A 289 34.89 2.24 38.08
CA LYS A 289 33.99 1.15 37.72
C LYS A 289 33.21 0.75 38.97
N ALA A 290 31.93 1.08 39.06
CA ALA A 290 31.03 0.39 39.96
C ALA A 290 31.13 -1.12 39.66
N GLU A 291 31.44 -1.92 40.67
CA GLU A 291 31.69 -3.36 40.48
C GLU A 291 30.38 -4.12 40.22
N SER A 292 29.24 -3.51 40.58
CA SER A 292 27.89 -4.07 40.37
C SER A 292 26.86 -3.00 39.96
N ILE A 293 25.82 -3.44 39.23
CA ILE A 293 24.67 -2.60 38.84
C ILE A 293 23.93 -2.05 40.08
N ILE A 294 23.98 -2.77 41.21
CA ILE A 294 23.34 -2.39 42.47
C ILE A 294 24.05 -1.18 43.07
N GLU A 295 25.37 -1.21 43.17
CA GLU A 295 26.18 -0.10 43.66
C GLU A 295 25.99 1.17 42.80
N PHE A 296 25.85 0.98 41.49
CA PHE A 296 25.51 2.05 40.56
C PHE A 296 24.12 2.66 40.84
N CYS A 297 23.09 1.83 41.02
CA CYS A 297 21.74 2.28 41.30
C CYS A 297 21.59 2.98 42.66
N ASP A 298 22.33 2.54 43.68
CA ASP A 298 22.40 3.20 44.99
C ASP A 298 23.07 4.58 44.91
N LYS A 299 24.22 4.69 44.24
CA LYS A 299 24.89 5.99 44.00
C LYS A 299 23.99 6.96 43.23
N LEU A 300 23.22 6.47 42.26
CA LEU A 300 22.26 7.27 41.47
C LEU A 300 21.10 7.83 42.33
N LEU A 301 20.74 7.16 43.41
CA LEU A 301 19.69 7.61 44.34
C LEU A 301 20.11 8.89 45.08
N TYR A 302 21.40 9.00 45.42
CA TYR A 302 22.00 10.14 46.13
C TYR A 302 22.43 11.31 45.22
N LEU A 303 22.68 11.06 43.94
CA LEU A 303 23.08 12.11 42.99
C LEU A 303 21.97 13.16 42.77
N ASN A 304 22.30 14.42 43.05
CA ASN A 304 21.44 15.58 42.92
C ASN A 304 22.11 16.64 42.01
N SER A 305 22.47 16.27 40.77
CA SER A 305 23.15 17.20 39.88
C SER A 305 22.16 17.96 38.99
N LYS A 306 22.39 19.27 38.88
CA LYS A 306 21.62 20.23 38.07
C LYS A 306 21.95 20.18 36.56
N ASN A 307 22.91 19.36 36.13
CA ASN A 307 23.53 19.44 34.79
C ASN A 307 23.24 18.24 33.86
N THR A 308 22.47 17.24 34.27
CA THR A 308 22.01 16.16 33.37
C THR A 308 20.56 16.41 32.96
N SER A 309 20.23 16.12 31.69
CA SER A 309 18.85 16.25 31.19
C SER A 309 17.93 15.40 32.08
N ALA A 310 16.99 16.05 32.76
CA ALA A 310 16.12 15.44 33.77
C ALA A 310 15.40 14.17 33.27
N VAL A 311 15.11 14.10 31.97
CA VAL A 311 14.50 12.94 31.29
C VAL A 311 15.41 11.70 31.34
N LEU A 312 16.71 11.86 31.08
CA LEU A 312 17.68 10.76 31.03
C LEU A 312 17.97 10.21 32.43
N LEU A 313 18.00 11.08 33.44
CA LEU A 313 18.12 10.68 34.84
C LEU A 313 16.89 9.87 35.31
N GLU A 314 15.69 10.25 34.86
CA GLU A 314 14.46 9.52 35.19
C GLU A 314 14.37 8.16 34.49
N LEU A 315 14.84 8.05 33.24
CA LEU A 315 14.92 6.78 32.51
C LEU A 315 15.81 5.78 33.27
N THR A 316 17.01 6.21 33.66
CA THR A 316 17.98 5.38 34.40
C THR A 316 17.45 5.03 35.80
N ARG A 317 16.79 5.96 36.49
CA ARG A 317 16.15 5.67 37.78
C ARG A 317 14.96 4.70 37.64
N SER A 318 14.17 4.80 36.58
CA SER A 318 13.09 3.84 36.32
C SER A 318 13.65 2.44 36.09
N MET A 319 14.73 2.29 35.31
CA MET A 319 15.38 1.00 35.12
C MET A 319 16.02 0.45 36.40
N CYS A 320 16.66 1.31 37.20
CA CYS A 320 17.21 0.94 38.51
C CYS A 320 16.14 0.49 39.52
N ARG A 321 14.95 1.11 39.51
CA ARG A 321 13.81 0.67 40.33
C ARG A 321 13.41 -0.77 40.03
N THR A 322 13.51 -1.15 38.76
CA THR A 322 13.14 -2.49 38.30
C THR A 322 14.27 -3.52 38.57
N SER A 323 15.51 -3.04 38.70
CA SER A 323 16.78 -3.80 38.69
C SER A 323 17.40 -4.09 40.07
N LEU A 324 16.59 -4.50 41.06
CA LEU A 324 17.04 -5.17 42.30
C LEU A 324 17.39 -4.23 43.47
N ASN A 325 16.83 -4.57 44.64
CA ASN A 325 17.23 -4.05 45.95
C ASN A 325 17.91 -5.15 46.81
N SER A 326 18.27 -6.31 46.23
CA SER A 326 18.89 -7.41 47.00
C SER A 326 19.82 -8.28 46.14
N HIS A 327 20.98 -8.60 46.71
CA HIS A 327 22.06 -9.41 46.13
C HIS A 327 21.66 -10.89 45.88
N TYR A 328 20.53 -11.36 46.42
CA TYR A 328 20.14 -12.78 46.40
C TYR A 328 19.10 -13.16 45.33
N PHE A 329 18.42 -12.19 44.68
CA PHE A 329 17.27 -12.52 43.81
C PHE A 329 17.44 -12.00 42.38
N GLN A 330 18.19 -12.71 41.52
CA GLN A 330 18.20 -12.41 40.07
C GLN A 330 16.85 -12.65 39.36
N TRP A 331 15.90 -13.30 40.06
CA TRP A 331 14.61 -13.74 39.54
C TRP A 331 13.69 -12.62 38.99
N PRO A 332 13.50 -11.45 39.63
CA PRO A 332 12.59 -10.41 39.11
C PRO A 332 13.03 -9.82 37.77
N PHE A 333 14.34 -9.67 37.55
CA PHE A 333 14.86 -9.22 36.25
C PHE A 333 14.67 -10.28 35.16
N ALA A 334 14.95 -11.55 35.48
CA ALA A 334 14.75 -12.66 34.55
C ALA A 334 13.26 -12.83 34.19
N MET A 335 12.35 -12.66 35.15
CA MET A 335 10.89 -12.73 34.93
C MET A 335 10.41 -11.60 34.02
N LEU A 336 10.86 -10.37 34.25
CA LEU A 336 10.55 -9.23 33.39
C LEU A 336 11.13 -9.39 31.97
N ALA A 337 12.35 -9.91 31.84
CA ALA A 337 12.95 -10.18 30.53
C ALA A 337 12.16 -11.25 29.77
N LEU A 338 11.75 -12.33 30.45
CA LEU A 338 10.95 -13.40 29.86
C LEU A 338 9.55 -12.91 29.51
N GLU A 339 8.91 -12.06 30.32
CA GLU A 339 7.67 -11.35 29.98
C GLU A 339 7.83 -10.59 28.66
N GLY A 340 8.90 -9.80 28.53
CA GLY A 340 9.18 -9.03 27.32
C GLY A 340 9.38 -9.90 26.08
N VAL A 341 10.12 -11.01 26.22
CA VAL A 341 10.32 -11.98 25.13
C VAL A 341 8.98 -12.63 24.73
N CYS A 342 8.15 -13.02 25.69
CA CYS A 342 6.83 -13.60 25.44
C CYS A 342 5.89 -12.62 24.74
N MET A 343 5.79 -11.37 25.22
CA MET A 343 4.95 -10.35 24.61
C MET A 343 5.41 -9.98 23.19
N TRP A 344 6.71 -9.82 22.99
CA TRP A 344 7.27 -9.50 21.67
C TRP A 344 7.10 -10.65 20.67
N SER A 345 7.44 -11.88 21.06
CA SER A 345 7.25 -13.07 20.21
C SER A 345 5.77 -13.32 19.90
N GLY A 346 4.88 -13.03 20.86
CA GLY A 346 3.44 -13.03 20.67
C GLY A 346 2.99 -12.07 19.55
N LEU A 347 3.52 -10.84 19.53
CA LEU A 347 3.24 -9.86 18.47
C LEU A 347 3.77 -10.30 17.11
N VAL A 348 5.03 -10.77 17.04
CA VAL A 348 5.67 -11.21 15.78
C VAL A 348 4.93 -12.39 15.17
N THR A 349 4.53 -13.37 16.00
CA THR A 349 3.77 -14.53 15.53
C THR A 349 2.35 -14.15 15.09
N CYS A 350 1.67 -13.22 15.79
CA CYS A 350 0.36 -12.70 15.38
C CYS A 350 0.39 -12.02 14.00
N THR A 351 1.49 -11.31 13.73
CA THR A 351 1.70 -10.50 12.52
C THR A 351 2.48 -11.24 11.44
N TYR A 352 2.68 -12.56 11.58
CA TYR A 352 3.42 -13.37 10.60
C TYR A 352 2.83 -13.29 9.18
N TYR A 353 1.50 -13.08 9.06
CA TYR A 353 0.84 -12.93 7.76
C TYR A 353 1.41 -11.75 6.95
N VAL A 354 1.83 -10.66 7.60
CA VAL A 354 2.39 -9.46 6.96
C VAL A 354 3.65 -9.79 6.15
N TRP A 355 4.47 -10.69 6.67
CA TRP A 355 5.72 -11.12 6.06
C TRP A 355 5.51 -11.89 4.74
N LYS A 356 4.31 -12.44 4.53
CA LYS A 356 3.98 -13.22 3.33
C LYS A 356 3.09 -12.47 2.33
N ILE A 357 2.69 -11.23 2.62
CA ILE A 357 1.91 -10.40 1.69
C ILE A 357 2.72 -10.21 0.40
N LYS A 358 2.08 -10.52 -0.74
CA LYS A 358 2.58 -10.19 -2.08
C LYS A 358 1.79 -8.98 -2.56
N VAL A 359 2.42 -7.81 -2.57
CA VAL A 359 1.81 -6.57 -3.07
C VAL A 359 1.92 -6.55 -4.60
N GLN A 360 0.80 -6.33 -5.29
CA GLN A 360 0.77 -6.21 -6.75
C GLN A 360 1.25 -4.84 -7.19
N ARG A 361 1.80 -4.74 -8.40
CA ARG A 361 2.30 -3.49 -9.00
C ARG A 361 1.22 -2.40 -8.94
N ILE A 362 1.57 -1.19 -8.51
CA ILE A 362 0.65 -0.01 -8.48
C ILE A 362 -0.53 -0.15 -7.48
N GLU A 363 -0.44 -1.04 -6.49
CA GLU A 363 -1.50 -1.17 -5.49
C GLU A 363 -1.63 0.09 -4.61
N ARG A 364 -2.86 0.56 -4.38
CA ARG A 364 -3.10 1.77 -3.59
C ARG A 364 -2.92 1.47 -2.10
N THR A 365 -2.42 2.44 -1.33
CA THR A 365 -2.30 2.30 0.13
C THR A 365 -3.63 2.03 0.83
N SER A 366 -4.75 2.52 0.27
CA SER A 366 -6.11 2.23 0.75
C SER A 366 -6.54 0.77 0.55
N GLN A 367 -5.87 0.05 -0.35
CA GLN A 367 -6.09 -1.37 -0.55
C GLN A 367 -5.27 -2.20 0.42
N LEU A 368 -4.10 -1.70 0.86
CA LEU A 368 -3.20 -2.41 1.76
C LEU A 368 -3.55 -2.27 3.25
N PHE A 369 -4.05 -1.10 3.68
CA PHE A 369 -4.43 -0.85 5.07
C PHE A 369 -5.96 -0.82 5.25
N VAL A 370 -6.46 -1.37 6.34
CA VAL A 370 -7.90 -1.43 6.64
C VAL A 370 -8.43 -0.06 7.04
N ARG A 371 -7.82 0.55 8.06
CA ARG A 371 -8.15 1.87 8.61
C ARG A 371 -7.20 2.92 8.04
N ARG A 372 -7.70 4.16 7.93
CA ARG A 372 -6.93 5.28 7.39
C ARG A 372 -5.92 5.89 8.37
N LEU A 373 -6.12 5.70 9.67
CA LEU A 373 -5.24 6.20 10.71
C LEU A 373 -4.90 5.09 11.70
N TYR A 374 -3.73 5.27 12.32
CA TYR A 374 -3.13 4.40 13.30
C TYR A 374 -3.47 4.85 14.72
N GLU A 375 -3.33 3.94 15.67
CA GLU A 375 -3.44 4.26 17.08
C GLU A 375 -2.20 5.02 17.55
N SER A 376 -2.40 6.21 18.10
CA SER A 376 -1.33 7.19 18.36
C SER A 376 -0.29 6.70 19.39
N ALA A 377 -0.76 5.95 20.38
CA ALA A 377 0.08 5.39 21.44
C ALA A 377 0.96 4.22 20.95
N PHE A 378 0.58 3.56 19.87
CA PHE A 378 1.17 2.29 19.41
C PHE A 378 1.30 2.28 17.88
N ILE A 379 2.02 3.25 17.31
CA ILE A 379 2.07 3.43 15.85
C ILE A 379 2.60 2.19 15.11
N ASP A 380 3.65 1.57 15.63
CA ASP A 380 4.32 0.42 15.05
C ASP A 380 3.45 -0.84 15.08
N LEU A 381 2.88 -1.17 16.24
CA LEU A 381 1.91 -2.26 16.37
C LEU A 381 0.67 -2.00 15.52
N SER A 382 0.19 -0.77 15.51
CA SER A 382 -0.97 -0.36 14.74
C SER A 382 -0.73 -0.45 13.24
N LEU A 383 0.48 -0.16 12.74
CA LEU A 383 0.79 -0.32 11.32
C LEU A 383 0.80 -1.78 10.92
N LEU A 384 1.40 -2.66 11.74
CA LEU A 384 1.42 -4.10 11.47
C LEU A 384 0.01 -4.70 11.49
N LEU A 385 -0.76 -4.50 12.56
CA LEU A 385 -2.09 -5.08 12.74
C LEU A 385 -3.17 -4.51 11.81
N ASN A 386 -2.93 -3.32 11.24
CA ASN A 386 -3.83 -2.68 10.28
C ASN A 386 -3.55 -3.08 8.82
N THR A 387 -2.49 -3.84 8.54
CA THR A 387 -2.28 -4.41 7.19
C THR A 387 -3.31 -5.49 6.89
N LYS A 388 -3.90 -5.48 5.70
CA LYS A 388 -4.93 -6.45 5.33
C LYS A 388 -4.37 -7.87 5.27
N MET A 389 -5.01 -8.79 5.97
CA MET A 389 -4.66 -10.22 5.95
C MET A 389 -4.92 -10.87 4.58
N LYS A 390 -6.01 -10.46 3.91
CA LYS A 390 -6.29 -10.79 2.53
C LYS A 390 -6.37 -9.49 1.75
N VAL A 391 -5.37 -9.25 0.91
CA VAL A 391 -5.49 -8.22 -0.13
C VAL A 391 -6.63 -8.65 -1.05
N PRO A 392 -7.65 -7.80 -1.28
CA PRO A 392 -8.66 -8.09 -2.28
C PRO A 392 -7.94 -8.20 -3.63
N LYS A 393 -7.78 -9.44 -4.08
CA LYS A 393 -7.47 -9.69 -5.48
C LYS A 393 -8.61 -9.07 -6.29
N ALA A 394 -8.29 -8.38 -7.38
CA ALA A 394 -9.32 -7.97 -8.33
C ALA A 394 -10.20 -9.21 -8.63
N LYS A 395 -11.53 -9.03 -8.71
CA LYS A 395 -12.52 -10.13 -8.86
C LYS A 395 -12.18 -11.11 -10.01
N THR A 396 -11.32 -10.71 -10.93
CA THR A 396 -10.77 -11.48 -12.05
C THR A 396 -9.76 -12.59 -11.67
N GLN A 397 -9.39 -12.76 -10.39
CA GLN A 397 -8.26 -13.62 -9.98
C GLN A 397 -8.62 -14.93 -9.23
N GLU A 398 -9.88 -15.39 -9.20
CA GLU A 398 -10.16 -16.75 -8.73
C GLU A 398 -9.61 -17.83 -9.69
N SER A 399 -9.35 -17.49 -10.96
CA SER A 399 -8.67 -18.35 -11.94
C SER A 399 -7.17 -18.05 -11.98
N HIS A 400 -6.43 -18.51 -10.98
CA HIS A 400 -4.98 -18.25 -10.88
C HIS A 400 -4.09 -19.11 -11.79
N ASP A 401 -4.64 -19.80 -12.80
CA ASP A 401 -3.86 -20.61 -13.75
C ASP A 401 -3.76 -20.05 -15.17
N GLU A 402 -4.48 -18.98 -15.51
CA GLU A 402 -4.29 -18.32 -16.80
C GLU A 402 -4.38 -16.81 -16.60
N MET A 403 -3.23 -16.14 -16.60
CA MET A 403 -3.27 -14.70 -16.81
C MET A 403 -3.89 -14.47 -18.19
N GLN A 404 -5.14 -14.03 -18.22
CA GLN A 404 -5.93 -13.96 -19.45
C GLN A 404 -5.12 -13.25 -20.53
N LYS A 405 -4.80 -13.98 -21.60
CA LYS A 405 -4.10 -13.45 -22.76
C LYS A 405 -4.85 -12.21 -23.24
N CYS A 406 -4.18 -11.07 -23.31
CA CYS A 406 -4.77 -9.85 -23.86
C CYS A 406 -4.13 -9.51 -25.21
N VAL A 407 -4.83 -8.71 -26.00
CA VAL A 407 -4.36 -8.23 -27.31
C VAL A 407 -4.26 -6.72 -27.28
N ILE A 408 -3.18 -6.17 -27.81
CA ILE A 408 -2.97 -4.73 -27.93
C ILE A 408 -2.87 -4.35 -29.41
N TYR A 409 -3.76 -3.49 -29.88
CA TYR A 409 -3.66 -2.86 -31.20
C TYR A 409 -2.95 -1.51 -31.05
N LEU A 410 -1.69 -1.44 -31.49
CA LEU A 410 -0.94 -0.20 -31.55
C LEU A 410 -1.33 0.53 -32.82
N CYS A 411 -1.97 1.70 -32.70
CA CYS A 411 -2.48 2.47 -33.83
C CYS A 411 -1.79 3.83 -33.89
N ALA A 412 -0.88 4.00 -34.82
CA ALA A 412 -0.23 5.27 -35.10
C ALA A 412 -0.87 5.94 -36.33
N THR A 413 -1.11 7.25 -36.26
CA THR A 413 -1.54 8.04 -37.42
C THR A 413 -0.43 8.95 -37.89
N MET A 414 -0.12 8.90 -39.18
CA MET A 414 0.95 9.66 -39.82
C MET A 414 0.40 10.45 -41.02
N TRP A 415 1.06 11.55 -41.37
CA TRP A 415 0.87 12.36 -42.58
C TRP A 415 2.19 12.98 -43.05
N HIS A 416 2.77 13.88 -42.25
CA HIS A 416 3.95 14.68 -42.58
C HIS A 416 5.03 14.58 -41.49
N GLU A 417 5.15 13.41 -40.88
CA GLU A 417 6.20 13.13 -39.91
C GLU A 417 7.57 13.15 -40.60
N THR A 418 8.55 13.64 -39.85
CA THR A 418 9.95 13.64 -40.26
C THR A 418 10.54 12.24 -40.21
N TYR A 419 11.65 12.03 -40.93
CA TYR A 419 12.40 10.77 -40.90
C TYR A 419 12.73 10.32 -39.47
N ASP A 420 13.20 11.25 -38.63
CA ASP A 420 13.55 10.99 -37.23
C ASP A 420 12.34 10.61 -36.36
N GLU A 421 11.16 11.18 -36.63
CA GLU A 421 9.91 10.83 -35.91
C GLU A 421 9.46 9.41 -36.29
N MET A 422 9.44 9.10 -37.59
CA MET A 422 9.14 7.75 -38.09
C MET A 422 10.14 6.71 -37.52
N LEU A 423 11.42 7.07 -37.45
CA LEU A 423 12.46 6.21 -36.88
C LEU A 423 12.22 5.90 -35.40
N LYS A 424 11.83 6.91 -34.60
CA LYS A 424 11.55 6.73 -33.17
C LYS A 424 10.42 5.74 -32.93
N ILE A 425 9.26 5.96 -33.56
CA ILE A 425 8.09 5.13 -33.32
C ILE A 425 8.27 3.70 -33.82
N LEU A 426 8.89 3.50 -34.99
CA LEU A 426 9.23 2.18 -35.49
C LEU A 426 10.22 1.49 -34.58
N THR A 427 11.24 2.20 -34.08
CA THR A 427 12.17 1.65 -33.09
C THR A 427 11.42 1.20 -31.82
N SER A 428 10.45 1.97 -31.31
CA SER A 428 9.64 1.55 -30.16
C SER A 428 8.82 0.28 -30.44
N MET A 429 8.24 0.14 -31.64
CA MET A 429 7.52 -1.07 -32.05
C MET A 429 8.43 -2.30 -32.11
N PHE A 430 9.63 -2.17 -32.69
CA PHE A 430 10.62 -3.26 -32.75
C PHE A 430 11.20 -3.62 -31.37
N ARG A 431 11.39 -2.63 -30.47
CA ARG A 431 11.75 -2.88 -29.07
C ARG A 431 10.68 -3.71 -28.35
N LEU A 432 9.40 -3.45 -28.63
CA LEU A 432 8.28 -4.19 -28.06
C LEU A 432 8.23 -5.63 -28.59
N ASP A 433 8.50 -5.82 -29.89
CA ASP A 433 8.59 -7.14 -30.52
C ASP A 433 9.69 -7.99 -29.88
N ARG A 434 10.90 -7.44 -29.80
CA ARG A 434 12.06 -8.09 -29.19
C ARG A 434 11.85 -8.46 -27.72
N TYR A 435 11.20 -7.59 -26.94
CA TYR A 435 10.87 -7.89 -25.54
C TYR A 435 9.97 -9.13 -25.41
N ARG A 436 9.13 -9.43 -26.41
CA ARG A 436 8.24 -10.61 -26.37
C ARG A 436 8.94 -11.88 -26.83
N GLY A 437 9.88 -11.75 -27.77
CA GLY A 437 10.62 -12.89 -28.34
C GLY A 437 11.88 -13.32 -27.57
N ASP A 438 12.36 -12.55 -26.59
CA ASP A 438 13.60 -12.88 -25.87
C ASP A 438 13.45 -14.17 -25.04
N PRO A 439 14.14 -15.28 -25.41
CA PRO A 439 14.04 -16.55 -24.68
C PRO A 439 14.80 -16.52 -23.35
N LYS A 440 15.60 -15.48 -23.06
CA LYS A 440 16.39 -15.37 -21.83
C LYS A 440 15.61 -14.77 -20.67
N GLU A 441 14.54 -14.03 -20.95
CA GLU A 441 13.67 -13.43 -19.95
C GLU A 441 12.31 -14.15 -19.97
N ASP A 442 12.02 -14.90 -18.90
CA ASP A 442 10.71 -15.56 -18.71
C ASP A 442 9.67 -14.47 -18.36
N HIS A 443 9.17 -13.79 -19.39
CA HIS A 443 8.20 -12.73 -19.26
C HIS A 443 6.86 -13.33 -18.84
N LYS A 444 6.51 -13.15 -17.56
CA LYS A 444 5.18 -13.50 -17.03
C LYS A 444 4.04 -12.70 -17.66
N ASP A 445 4.35 -11.72 -18.51
CA ASP A 445 3.43 -10.77 -19.12
C ASP A 445 2.78 -11.36 -20.39
N CYS A 446 1.67 -12.10 -20.26
CA CYS A 446 0.88 -12.64 -21.37
C CYS A 446 0.08 -11.53 -22.09
N PHE A 447 0.68 -10.90 -23.11
CA PHE A 447 -0.05 -10.09 -24.09
C PHE A 447 0.49 -10.33 -25.51
N ASP A 448 -0.42 -10.33 -26.47
CA ASP A 448 -0.13 -10.31 -27.90
C ASP A 448 -0.35 -8.89 -28.44
N PHE A 449 0.33 -8.51 -29.51
CA PHE A 449 0.10 -7.19 -30.10
C PHE A 449 0.17 -7.19 -31.63
N GLU A 450 -0.37 -6.13 -32.21
CA GLU A 450 -0.30 -5.83 -33.63
C GLU A 450 -0.13 -4.34 -33.84
N CYS A 451 0.73 -3.99 -34.79
CA CYS A 451 1.03 -2.61 -35.11
C CYS A 451 0.30 -2.19 -36.39
N HIS A 452 -0.34 -1.03 -36.33
CA HIS A 452 -1.02 -0.37 -37.43
C HIS A 452 -0.50 1.06 -37.58
N ILE A 453 0.02 1.39 -38.75
CA ILE A 453 0.38 2.74 -39.14
C ILE A 453 -0.62 3.18 -40.21
N LEU A 454 -1.31 4.29 -39.98
CA LEU A 454 -2.25 4.87 -40.93
C LEU A 454 -1.64 6.11 -41.55
N MET A 455 -1.17 5.97 -42.79
CA MET A 455 -0.56 7.04 -43.57
C MET A 455 -1.62 7.80 -44.35
N ASP A 456 -1.79 9.07 -44.03
CA ASP A 456 -2.75 9.97 -44.67
C ASP A 456 -2.19 10.57 -45.97
N ASP A 457 -3.05 10.74 -46.98
CA ASP A 457 -2.71 11.26 -48.31
C ASP A 457 -1.44 10.62 -48.94
N ALA A 458 -1.42 9.28 -48.96
CA ALA A 458 -0.25 8.48 -49.31
C ALA A 458 0.12 8.47 -50.81
N PHE A 459 -0.74 9.03 -51.68
CA PHE A 459 -0.60 8.93 -53.13
C PHE A 459 -0.51 10.30 -53.81
N MET A 460 0.37 10.40 -54.80
CA MET A 460 0.51 11.53 -55.70
C MET A 460 0.30 11.11 -57.15
N THR A 461 -0.14 12.03 -58.00
CA THR A 461 -0.11 11.87 -59.46
C THR A 461 1.17 12.51 -59.95
N ASP A 462 1.96 11.75 -60.69
CA ASP A 462 3.16 12.26 -61.34
C ASP A 462 2.76 13.15 -62.52
N ASP A 463 3.24 14.39 -62.56
CA ASP A 463 2.84 15.39 -63.55
C ASP A 463 3.34 15.02 -64.97
N ASP A 464 4.47 14.32 -65.05
CA ASP A 464 5.09 13.93 -66.32
C ASP A 464 4.47 12.65 -66.91
N THR A 465 4.24 11.63 -66.09
CA THR A 465 3.72 10.33 -66.56
C THR A 465 2.22 10.14 -66.37
N ASN A 466 1.53 11.06 -65.67
CA ASN A 466 0.14 10.93 -65.24
C ASN A 466 -0.17 9.63 -64.46
N LYS A 467 0.86 8.95 -63.95
CA LYS A 467 0.70 7.72 -63.16
C LYS A 467 0.51 8.06 -61.70
N ARG A 468 -0.35 7.28 -61.03
CA ARG A 468 -0.55 7.36 -59.58
C ARG A 468 0.60 6.62 -58.90
N LEU A 469 1.39 7.33 -58.09
CA LEU A 469 2.53 6.81 -57.35
C LEU A 469 2.36 7.09 -55.86
N VAL A 470 3.13 6.40 -55.02
CA VAL A 470 3.23 6.73 -53.59
C VAL A 470 4.02 8.03 -53.41
N ASN A 471 3.66 8.82 -52.39
CA ASN A 471 4.34 10.08 -52.11
C ASN A 471 5.74 9.87 -51.50
N SER A 472 6.51 10.96 -51.34
CA SER A 472 7.86 10.90 -50.73
C SER A 472 7.85 10.39 -49.29
N TYR A 473 6.85 10.76 -48.48
CA TYR A 473 6.77 10.33 -47.08
C TYR A 473 6.55 8.83 -46.92
N VAL A 474 5.83 8.20 -47.85
CA VAL A 474 5.69 6.74 -47.89
C VAL A 474 7.01 6.07 -48.25
N ASN A 475 7.78 6.66 -49.18
CA ASN A 475 9.12 6.16 -49.51
C ASN A 475 10.05 6.27 -48.29
N ASP A 476 10.04 7.41 -47.60
CA ASP A 476 10.80 7.62 -46.37
C ASP A 476 10.42 6.58 -45.31
N LEU A 477 9.12 6.35 -45.08
CA LEU A 477 8.64 5.33 -44.15
C LEU A 477 9.15 3.93 -44.50
N ILE A 478 9.13 3.55 -45.78
CA ILE A 478 9.65 2.25 -46.24
C ILE A 478 11.15 2.15 -45.96
N HIS A 479 11.92 3.20 -46.25
CA HIS A 479 13.35 3.24 -45.95
C HIS A 479 13.63 3.11 -44.45
N VAL A 480 12.87 3.81 -43.60
CA VAL A 480 13.00 3.71 -42.14
C VAL A 480 12.66 2.28 -41.67
N VAL A 481 11.61 1.64 -42.18
CA VAL A 481 11.28 0.26 -41.82
C VAL A 481 12.44 -0.69 -42.16
N ILE A 482 13.02 -0.56 -43.35
CA ILE A 482 14.17 -1.37 -43.78
C ILE A 482 15.40 -1.10 -42.89
N GLU A 483 15.66 0.17 -42.57
CA GLU A 483 16.77 0.55 -41.69
C GLU A 483 16.62 -0.06 -40.30
N VAL A 484 15.47 0.12 -39.66
CA VAL A 484 15.19 -0.45 -38.32
C VAL A 484 15.28 -1.98 -38.36
N TYR A 485 14.73 -2.61 -39.40
CA TYR A 485 14.79 -4.07 -39.55
C TYR A 485 16.25 -4.56 -39.62
N ARG A 486 17.10 -3.89 -40.42
CA ARG A 486 18.54 -4.19 -40.51
C ARG A 486 19.24 -3.99 -39.18
N VAL A 487 18.93 -2.95 -38.43
CA VAL A 487 19.52 -2.70 -37.10
C VAL A 487 19.18 -3.80 -36.10
N PHE A 488 17.97 -4.36 -36.15
CA PHE A 488 17.53 -5.40 -35.20
C PHE A 488 17.93 -6.81 -35.60
N THR A 489 18.03 -7.13 -36.90
CA THR A 489 18.23 -8.50 -37.40
C THR A 489 19.50 -8.72 -38.23
N ASN A 490 20.20 -7.65 -38.63
CA ASN A 490 21.26 -7.66 -39.65
C ASN A 490 20.84 -8.22 -41.02
N LYS A 491 19.53 -8.26 -41.31
CA LYS A 491 18.95 -8.73 -42.57
C LYS A 491 17.94 -7.72 -43.11
N GLU A 492 17.49 -7.93 -44.34
CA GLU A 492 16.32 -7.26 -44.90
C GLU A 492 15.04 -8.04 -44.57
N PRO A 493 13.86 -7.40 -44.62
CA PRO A 493 12.59 -8.09 -44.37
C PRO A 493 12.34 -9.16 -45.44
N ASP A 494 12.21 -10.42 -45.01
CA ASP A 494 12.06 -11.57 -45.90
C ASP A 494 10.66 -11.62 -46.57
N ASP A 495 9.60 -11.22 -45.85
CA ASP A 495 8.21 -11.28 -46.31
C ASP A 495 7.52 -9.91 -46.25
N VAL A 496 7.29 -9.29 -47.41
CA VAL A 496 6.47 -8.06 -47.56
C VAL A 496 5.30 -8.32 -48.50
N SER A 497 4.07 -8.19 -48.01
CA SER A 497 2.87 -8.32 -48.83
C SER A 497 2.27 -6.96 -49.15
N ILE A 498 2.01 -6.71 -50.44
CA ILE A 498 1.37 -5.49 -50.95
C ILE A 498 -0.05 -5.84 -51.39
N ILE A 499 -1.04 -5.18 -50.81
CA ILE A 499 -2.46 -5.48 -51.03
C ILE A 499 -3.20 -4.21 -51.43
N GLU A 500 -3.96 -4.28 -52.51
CA GLU A 500 -4.90 -3.22 -52.90
C GLU A 500 -6.14 -3.27 -52.00
N THR A 501 -6.58 -2.10 -51.53
CA THR A 501 -7.67 -1.99 -50.56
C THR A 501 -8.69 -0.94 -50.98
N PRO A 502 -9.95 -1.00 -50.51
CA PRO A 502 -10.98 -0.03 -50.90
C PRO A 502 -10.67 1.43 -50.58
N TYR A 503 -9.67 1.69 -49.72
CA TYR A 503 -9.24 3.03 -49.31
C TYR A 503 -7.89 3.43 -49.91
N GLY A 504 -7.28 2.61 -50.78
CA GLY A 504 -5.95 2.82 -51.34
C GLY A 504 -5.12 1.53 -51.33
N GLY A 505 -4.09 1.47 -50.48
CA GLY A 505 -3.20 0.31 -50.41
C GLY A 505 -2.89 -0.10 -48.97
N ARG A 506 -2.32 -1.29 -48.81
CA ARG A 506 -1.80 -1.77 -47.53
C ARG A 506 -0.52 -2.56 -47.72
N LEU A 507 0.50 -2.22 -46.96
CA LEU A 507 1.74 -2.99 -46.84
C LEU A 507 1.68 -3.81 -45.56
N MET A 508 2.18 -5.04 -45.61
CA MET A 508 2.25 -5.95 -44.48
C MET A 508 3.68 -6.42 -44.30
N PHE A 509 4.22 -6.22 -43.10
CA PHE A 509 5.54 -6.67 -42.69
C PHE A 509 5.40 -7.66 -41.53
N VAL A 510 6.15 -8.74 -41.58
CA VAL A 510 6.36 -9.63 -40.43
C VAL A 510 7.55 -9.09 -39.64
N LEU A 511 7.35 -8.76 -38.37
CA LEU A 511 8.43 -8.34 -37.46
C LEU A 511 9.32 -9.53 -37.07
N PRO A 512 10.55 -9.30 -36.60
CA PRO A 512 11.53 -10.36 -36.36
C PRO A 512 11.05 -11.51 -35.47
N GLU A 513 10.23 -11.22 -34.45
CA GLU A 513 9.70 -12.22 -33.50
C GLU A 513 8.28 -12.69 -33.87
N GLY A 514 7.85 -12.44 -35.12
CA GLY A 514 6.61 -12.98 -35.71
C GLY A 514 5.33 -12.16 -35.44
N ASN A 515 5.42 -10.97 -34.85
CA ASN A 515 4.27 -10.06 -34.78
C ASN A 515 4.08 -9.30 -36.11
N MET A 516 2.88 -8.76 -36.33
CA MET A 516 2.53 -8.13 -37.61
C MET A 516 2.57 -6.60 -37.52
N LEU A 517 3.14 -5.97 -38.55
CA LEU A 517 3.08 -4.53 -38.80
C LEU A 517 2.32 -4.26 -40.11
N TYR A 518 1.22 -3.52 -40.00
CA TYR A 518 0.39 -3.10 -41.12
C TYR A 518 0.56 -1.61 -41.38
N VAL A 519 0.91 -1.25 -42.61
CA VAL A 519 0.93 0.15 -43.06
C VAL A 519 -0.25 0.36 -44.01
N HIS A 520 -1.23 1.12 -43.58
CA HIS A 520 -2.42 1.48 -44.33
C HIS A 520 -2.18 2.78 -45.10
N LEU A 521 -2.16 2.70 -46.43
CA LEU A 521 -1.93 3.83 -47.34
C LEU A 521 -3.28 4.37 -47.80
N LYS A 522 -3.66 5.56 -47.32
CA LYS A 522 -4.93 6.20 -47.66
C LYS A 522 -4.81 7.02 -48.95
N ASP A 523 -5.71 6.77 -49.90
CA ASP A 523 -5.92 7.66 -51.04
C ASP A 523 -6.98 8.72 -50.72
N LYS A 524 -6.62 10.00 -50.81
CA LYS A 524 -7.54 11.13 -50.60
C LYS A 524 -8.73 11.15 -51.54
N LEU A 525 -8.64 10.48 -52.70
CA LEU A 525 -9.74 10.38 -53.66
C LEU A 525 -10.79 9.34 -53.24
N LEU A 526 -10.40 8.34 -52.45
CA LEU A 526 -11.26 7.23 -52.03
C LEU A 526 -11.80 7.42 -50.61
N ILE A 527 -10.99 7.98 -49.71
CA ILE A 527 -11.34 8.15 -48.30
C ILE A 527 -10.99 9.56 -47.82
N ARG A 528 -11.75 10.04 -46.83
CA ARG A 528 -11.51 11.35 -46.20
C ARG A 528 -10.09 11.45 -45.65
N ASN A 529 -9.40 12.52 -46.03
CA ASN A 529 -8.06 12.87 -45.55
C ASN A 529 -8.11 13.60 -44.21
N LYS A 530 -6.95 13.78 -43.58
CA LYS A 530 -6.62 14.30 -42.24
C LYS A 530 -6.47 13.22 -41.16
N LYS A 531 -5.55 13.48 -40.21
CA LYS A 531 -5.25 12.61 -39.05
C LYS A 531 -6.49 12.13 -38.28
N ARG A 532 -7.48 13.00 -38.02
CA ARG A 532 -8.73 12.60 -37.33
C ARG A 532 -9.54 11.57 -38.11
N TRP A 533 -9.57 11.66 -39.44
CA TRP A 533 -10.24 10.66 -40.28
C TRP A 533 -9.46 9.35 -40.33
N SER A 534 -8.13 9.41 -40.22
CA SER A 534 -7.31 8.21 -39.98
C SER A 534 -7.66 7.56 -38.64
N GLN A 535 -7.88 8.34 -37.57
CA GLN A 535 -8.31 7.78 -36.28
C GLN A 535 -9.66 7.05 -36.36
N ILE A 536 -10.63 7.66 -37.04
CA ILE A 536 -11.94 7.04 -37.30
C ILE A 536 -11.77 5.77 -38.14
N MET A 537 -10.92 5.80 -39.17
CA MET A 537 -10.70 4.68 -40.06
C MET A 537 -10.18 3.44 -39.33
N TYR A 538 -9.19 3.56 -38.44
CA TYR A 538 -8.70 2.37 -37.74
C TYR A 538 -9.75 1.82 -36.77
N MET A 539 -10.63 2.64 -36.20
CA MET A 539 -11.75 2.16 -35.39
C MET A 539 -12.71 1.31 -36.23
N TYR A 540 -13.09 1.77 -37.43
CA TYR A 540 -13.91 0.97 -38.36
C TYR A 540 -13.19 -0.30 -38.81
N TYR A 541 -11.89 -0.21 -39.09
CA TYR A 541 -11.08 -1.35 -39.49
C TYR A 541 -10.99 -2.40 -38.38
N LEU A 542 -10.65 -2.00 -37.16
CA LEU A 542 -10.45 -2.91 -36.03
C LEU A 542 -11.76 -3.46 -35.50
N LEU A 543 -12.73 -2.60 -35.20
CA LEU A 543 -14.00 -3.01 -34.58
C LEU A 543 -14.96 -3.62 -35.61
N GLY A 544 -15.03 -3.05 -36.81
CA GLY A 544 -16.00 -3.44 -37.83
C GLY A 544 -15.55 -4.58 -38.73
N TRP A 545 -14.29 -4.57 -39.19
CA TRP A 545 -13.81 -5.55 -40.17
C TRP A 545 -12.95 -6.65 -39.53
N LYS A 546 -11.82 -6.28 -38.92
CA LYS A 546 -10.85 -7.24 -38.38
C LYS A 546 -11.40 -8.02 -37.18
N GLY A 547 -11.95 -7.32 -36.18
CA GLY A 547 -12.56 -7.95 -35.01
C GLY A 547 -13.71 -8.90 -35.36
N TYR A 548 -14.55 -8.51 -36.32
CA TYR A 548 -15.63 -9.36 -36.81
C TYR A 548 -15.10 -10.62 -37.52
N ILE A 549 -14.13 -10.48 -38.43
CA ILE A 549 -13.55 -11.59 -39.21
C ILE A 549 -12.84 -12.59 -38.31
N VAL A 550 -12.02 -12.11 -37.36
CA VAL A 550 -11.27 -12.98 -36.44
C VAL A 550 -12.21 -13.86 -35.61
N LYS A 551 -13.38 -13.33 -35.20
CA LYS A 551 -14.38 -14.10 -34.44
C LYS A 551 -15.26 -14.98 -35.32
N ASN A 552 -15.54 -14.57 -36.56
CA ASN A 552 -16.47 -15.25 -37.48
C ASN A 552 -15.83 -15.58 -38.85
N PRO A 553 -14.78 -16.41 -38.90
CA PRO A 553 -14.04 -16.65 -40.13
C PRO A 553 -14.85 -17.34 -41.23
N SER A 554 -15.84 -18.15 -40.87
CA SER A 554 -16.68 -18.91 -41.80
C SER A 554 -17.89 -18.15 -42.37
N LYS A 555 -18.15 -16.92 -41.89
CA LYS A 555 -19.28 -16.07 -42.32
C LYS A 555 -18.81 -14.89 -43.16
N ILE A 556 -17.91 -15.11 -44.11
CA ILE A 556 -17.65 -14.12 -45.15
C ILE A 556 -18.84 -14.22 -46.11
N PRO A 557 -19.76 -13.24 -46.15
CA PRO A 557 -20.84 -13.29 -47.12
C PRO A 557 -20.26 -13.28 -48.53
N GLN A 558 -20.78 -14.14 -49.40
CA GLN A 558 -20.61 -14.03 -50.86
C GLN A 558 -21.06 -12.62 -51.28
N LEU A 559 -20.15 -11.65 -51.32
CA LEU A 559 -20.39 -10.39 -52.01
C LEU A 559 -19.69 -10.49 -53.36
N ASN A 560 -20.49 -10.43 -54.43
CA ASN A 560 -20.16 -10.57 -55.85
C ASN A 560 -19.13 -9.57 -56.43
N ASN A 561 -18.28 -8.95 -55.62
CA ASN A 561 -17.23 -8.05 -56.11
C ASN A 561 -15.88 -8.78 -56.13
N PHE A 562 -15.52 -9.26 -57.31
CA PHE A 562 -14.29 -9.97 -57.67
C PHE A 562 -12.98 -9.15 -57.49
N SER A 563 -13.03 -7.95 -56.92
CA SER A 563 -11.90 -7.01 -56.82
C SER A 563 -11.35 -6.83 -55.40
N ARG A 564 -11.38 -7.87 -54.56
CA ARG A 564 -10.62 -7.90 -53.30
C ARG A 564 -9.38 -8.78 -53.45
N ALA A 565 -8.24 -8.15 -53.74
CA ALA A 565 -6.91 -8.76 -53.89
C ALA A 565 -6.35 -9.46 -52.62
N SER A 566 -7.11 -9.53 -51.53
CA SER A 566 -6.70 -10.12 -50.25
C SER A 566 -7.22 -11.55 -50.01
N LEU A 567 -7.93 -12.14 -50.96
CA LEU A 567 -8.52 -13.46 -50.85
C LEU A 567 -7.75 -14.47 -51.70
N VAL A 568 -7.35 -15.60 -51.10
CA VAL A 568 -6.73 -16.73 -51.80
C VAL A 568 -7.85 -17.70 -52.18
N SER A 569 -8.00 -18.02 -53.46
CA SER A 569 -8.92 -19.09 -53.88
C SER A 569 -8.36 -20.45 -53.45
N LEU A 570 -9.08 -21.17 -52.59
CA LEU A 570 -8.76 -22.57 -52.28
C LEU A 570 -9.23 -23.48 -53.44
N ASP A 571 -10.42 -23.20 -53.96
CA ASP A 571 -11.02 -23.72 -55.18
C ASP A 571 -11.73 -22.57 -55.92
N SER A 572 -12.03 -22.70 -57.22
CA SER A 572 -12.66 -21.63 -58.03
C SER A 572 -13.99 -21.07 -57.49
N GLU A 573 -14.56 -21.70 -56.45
CA GLU A 573 -15.79 -21.29 -55.76
C GLU A 573 -15.58 -20.86 -54.29
N THR A 574 -14.43 -21.13 -53.68
CA THR A 574 -14.15 -20.81 -52.27
C THR A 574 -12.91 -19.93 -52.12
N PHE A 575 -13.13 -18.74 -51.55
CA PHE A 575 -12.11 -17.73 -51.31
C PHE A 575 -11.87 -17.59 -49.81
N VAL A 576 -10.63 -17.75 -49.35
CA VAL A 576 -10.24 -17.68 -47.94
C VAL A 576 -9.29 -16.51 -47.72
N LEU A 577 -9.49 -15.75 -46.64
CA LEU A 577 -8.53 -14.75 -46.19
C LEU A 577 -7.37 -15.51 -45.51
N PRO A 578 -6.10 -15.33 -45.92
CA PRO A 578 -4.98 -16.00 -45.27
C PRO A 578 -4.96 -15.63 -43.78
N GLN A 579 -5.16 -16.65 -42.93
CA GLN A 579 -5.13 -16.51 -41.48
C GLN A 579 -3.69 -16.68 -41.01
N TYR A 580 -3.16 -15.67 -40.33
CA TYR A 580 -1.86 -15.78 -39.67
C TYR A 580 -2.05 -16.41 -38.29
N ASP A 581 -1.04 -17.12 -37.77
CA ASP A 581 -1.12 -17.81 -36.47
C ASP A 581 -1.55 -16.91 -35.31
N ASN A 582 -1.21 -15.62 -35.38
CA ASN A 582 -1.65 -14.62 -34.40
C ASN A 582 -3.16 -14.38 -34.42
N ASP A 583 -3.86 -14.52 -35.55
CA ASP A 583 -5.31 -14.33 -35.63
C ASP A 583 -6.08 -15.52 -35.02
N ASN A 584 -5.53 -16.74 -35.11
CA ASN A 584 -6.15 -17.94 -34.51
C ASN A 584 -6.15 -17.89 -32.97
N LYS A 585 -5.05 -17.40 -32.37
CA LYS A 585 -4.95 -17.23 -30.91
C LYS A 585 -5.99 -16.24 -30.36
N ARG A 586 -6.37 -15.24 -31.16
CA ARG A 586 -7.28 -14.16 -30.75
C ARG A 586 -8.75 -14.54 -30.71
N LYS A 587 -9.14 -15.59 -31.41
CA LYS A 587 -10.52 -16.09 -31.42
C LYS A 587 -11.05 -16.39 -30.01
N PHE A 588 -10.16 -16.74 -29.09
CA PHE A 588 -10.49 -17.14 -27.71
C PHE A 588 -10.31 -16.01 -26.68
N ILE A 589 -9.94 -14.80 -27.10
CA ILE A 589 -9.71 -13.67 -26.20
C ILE A 589 -10.99 -12.84 -26.07
N SER A 590 -11.36 -12.48 -24.83
CA SER A 590 -12.52 -11.62 -24.55
C SER A 590 -12.31 -10.20 -25.08
N ASP A 591 -13.40 -9.52 -25.45
CA ASP A 591 -13.36 -8.09 -25.83
C ASP A 591 -12.84 -7.22 -24.68
N ASP A 592 -13.16 -7.57 -23.44
CA ASP A 592 -12.68 -6.88 -22.23
C ASP A 592 -11.14 -6.95 -22.06
N ASN A 593 -10.49 -7.89 -22.75
CA ASN A 593 -9.04 -8.09 -22.76
C ASN A 593 -8.41 -7.64 -24.09
N THR A 594 -9.11 -6.79 -24.84
CA THR A 594 -8.61 -6.21 -26.09
C THR A 594 -8.44 -4.71 -25.92
N TYR A 595 -7.20 -4.23 -26.06
CA TYR A 595 -6.85 -2.83 -25.83
C TYR A 595 -6.40 -2.16 -27.13
N ILE A 596 -6.74 -0.87 -27.27
CA ILE A 596 -6.25 -0.03 -28.37
C ILE A 596 -5.28 1.00 -27.77
N LEU A 597 -4.02 0.95 -28.20
CA LEU A 597 -3.03 1.96 -27.87
C LEU A 597 -2.94 2.95 -29.02
N ALA A 598 -3.63 4.08 -28.90
CA ALA A 598 -3.56 5.17 -29.86
C ALA A 598 -2.25 5.95 -29.67
N LEU A 599 -1.47 6.08 -30.74
CA LEU A 599 -0.14 6.70 -30.78
C LEU A 599 -0.13 7.85 -31.79
N ASP A 600 0.64 8.90 -31.51
CA ASP A 600 1.01 9.90 -32.52
C ASP A 600 2.36 9.51 -33.14
N GLY A 601 2.63 9.99 -34.35
CA GLY A 601 3.79 9.58 -35.14
C GLY A 601 5.16 9.94 -34.52
N ASP A 602 5.20 10.81 -33.51
CA ASP A 602 6.39 11.26 -32.78
C ASP A 602 6.58 10.55 -31.42
N THR A 603 5.78 9.52 -31.12
CA THR A 603 5.82 8.85 -29.81
C THR A 603 7.01 7.91 -29.68
N ASP A 604 7.83 8.06 -28.64
CA ASP A 604 8.82 7.07 -28.19
C ASP A 604 8.38 6.42 -26.88
N PHE A 605 8.36 5.09 -26.84
CA PHE A 605 8.01 4.32 -25.65
C PHE A 605 8.88 3.07 -25.48
N HIS A 606 8.90 2.57 -24.25
CA HIS A 606 9.58 1.34 -23.87
C HIS A 606 8.57 0.27 -23.45
N PRO A 607 8.86 -1.04 -23.64
CA PRO A 607 7.96 -2.14 -23.29
C PRO A 607 7.43 -2.07 -21.86
N LYS A 608 8.29 -1.72 -20.91
CA LYS A 608 7.94 -1.55 -19.48
C LYS A 608 6.81 -0.54 -19.25
N ALA A 609 6.72 0.51 -20.05
CA ALA A 609 5.67 1.52 -19.93
C ALA A 609 4.31 0.99 -20.39
N VAL A 610 4.29 0.22 -21.49
CA VAL A 610 3.08 -0.43 -22.02
C VAL A 610 2.54 -1.45 -21.02
N ILE A 611 3.42 -2.27 -20.43
CA ILE A 611 3.03 -3.27 -19.43
C ILE A 611 2.38 -2.63 -18.20
N LEU A 612 2.96 -1.54 -17.68
CA LEU A 612 2.38 -0.80 -16.55
C LEU A 612 0.98 -0.25 -16.87
N LEU A 613 0.73 0.12 -18.13
CA LEU A 613 -0.57 0.60 -18.58
C LEU A 613 -1.57 -0.55 -18.66
N VAL A 614 -1.19 -1.68 -19.25
CA VAL A 614 -2.02 -2.90 -19.30
C VAL A 614 -2.36 -3.43 -17.90
N ASP A 615 -1.37 -3.49 -17.00
CA ASP A 615 -1.58 -3.88 -15.59
C ASP A 615 -2.64 -3.00 -14.92
N ARG A 616 -2.61 -1.69 -15.21
CA ARG A 616 -3.59 -0.74 -14.66
C ARG A 616 -4.98 -0.92 -15.26
N LEU A 617 -5.07 -1.14 -16.57
CA LEU A 617 -6.36 -1.36 -17.26
C LEU A 617 -7.01 -2.67 -16.78
N ARG A 618 -6.24 -3.75 -16.65
CA ARG A 618 -6.70 -5.05 -16.09
C ARG A 618 -7.18 -4.96 -14.64
N MET A 619 -6.68 -4.00 -13.87
CA MET A 619 -7.08 -3.78 -12.47
C MET A 619 -8.36 -2.94 -12.36
N TYR A 620 -8.64 -2.11 -13.36
CA TYR A 620 -9.74 -1.15 -13.33
C TYR A 620 -10.46 -1.10 -14.68
N ASP A 621 -11.45 -1.98 -14.85
CA ASP A 621 -12.20 -2.17 -16.11
C ASP A 621 -12.86 -0.88 -16.63
N ASN A 622 -13.17 0.07 -15.74
CA ASN A 622 -13.80 1.36 -16.09
C ASN A 622 -12.79 2.49 -16.35
N VAL A 623 -11.49 2.22 -16.37
CA VAL A 623 -10.45 3.24 -16.52
C VAL A 623 -9.89 3.20 -17.94
N GLY A 624 -9.96 4.32 -18.65
CA GLY A 624 -9.14 4.57 -19.84
C GLY A 624 -7.83 5.28 -19.48
N ALA A 625 -6.77 5.05 -20.25
CA ALA A 625 -5.53 5.80 -20.12
C ALA A 625 -5.47 6.88 -21.22
N ALA A 626 -5.21 8.13 -20.82
CA ALA A 626 -4.98 9.25 -21.74
C ALA A 626 -3.65 9.93 -21.40
N CYS A 627 -2.93 10.38 -22.43
CA CYS A 627 -1.69 11.14 -22.24
C CYS A 627 -1.97 12.44 -21.46
N GLY A 628 -1.04 12.84 -20.58
CA GLY A 628 -1.22 13.80 -19.48
C GLY A 628 -1.64 15.24 -19.83
N ARG A 629 -1.96 15.53 -21.10
CA ARG A 629 -2.57 16.79 -21.54
C ARG A 629 -4.09 16.69 -21.75
N ILE A 630 -4.69 15.51 -21.61
CA ILE A 630 -6.11 15.28 -21.87
C ILE A 630 -6.82 14.91 -20.56
N HIS A 631 -7.70 15.78 -20.09
CA HIS A 631 -8.66 15.47 -19.06
C HIS A 631 -9.94 14.95 -19.72
N PRO A 632 -10.25 13.64 -19.67
CA PRO A 632 -11.52 13.15 -20.19
C PRO A 632 -12.66 13.70 -19.32
N THR A 633 -13.51 14.55 -19.90
CA THR A 633 -14.70 15.14 -19.25
C THR A 633 -16.00 14.43 -19.61
N GLY A 634 -15.96 13.44 -20.49
CA GLY A 634 -17.13 12.69 -20.96
C GLY A 634 -17.51 11.51 -20.06
N MET A 635 -18.81 11.21 -19.99
CA MET A 635 -19.33 9.93 -19.52
C MET A 635 -19.93 9.17 -20.71
N GLY A 636 -19.52 7.92 -20.91
CA GLY A 636 -20.07 7.01 -21.92
C GLY A 636 -19.54 5.59 -21.71
N PRO A 637 -20.24 4.56 -22.22
CA PRO A 637 -19.68 3.22 -22.31
C PRO A 637 -18.59 3.25 -23.38
N LEU A 638 -17.34 2.99 -22.97
CA LEU A 638 -16.28 2.60 -23.88
C LEU A 638 -16.39 1.09 -24.09
#